data_AF-A0A8C2G0L8-F1
#
_entry.id   AF-A0A8C2G0L8-F1
#
_cell.length_a   1.000
_cell.length_b   1.000
_cell.length_c   1.000
_cell.angle_alpha   90.00
_cell.angle_beta   90.00
_cell.angle_gamma   90.00
#
_symmetry.space_group_name_H-M   'P 1'
#
loop_
_entity.id
_entity.type
_entity.pdbx_description
1 polymer ?
#
loop_
_entity_poly.entity_id
_entity_poly.type
_entity_poly.pdbx_seq_one_letter_code
_entity_poly.pdbx_strand_id
1 'polypeptide(L)'
;MAAPVTAHNSYSSNDLSHLARTECSKSESPLEDENFTDDVVELVRKEIGGDLKSLKKVSGLLEKLTLENKQLEEQVLTVSSSVPLRVSAALSTAEESRVKLESLLEKERVLSNTLQQHLQGAQVWADGIGQVLGQLDTLERHMKYLQCLARIEELSDSIQQYLMTNSMWDAVGAIDRMASLDMGLRESGCSHLQAFLRETLRFWHKILKDKLASDFEEVLTQFHWPFISPPTQTLSPPANVQEFNSQLELLVSQLLSLQTSDDLISEKKEIPSRPGQSQTPPLSLPIQIMLLPLSKRFRYHFTGNRQTNNLSKPEWYLTQVLIWMGNSSNFMDEKIQPVLDRAGAKVNARVELCRGLLTLAQEKLAQDAPRLLYDDALFCHLVDEVLQFEKELRGTHSYPRTYPGVLHILLEETVFQKWLSVERKSDGCGKSGRHLTEIRLLERYRALPCPRAQLSFLALQKELVDDFRIRLTQVMKEESRQPLSPRYCAILNAANYISTVLSDWGDNVFFLQLQQAAVSVGEEILGPLGATETGRLASLEGSLFEALLALLERLRGDMLGRLLDAVMRDVKEKAQPYCKDRWISLPSQNDQATMSLSSSACPMMLCLRDHLLQLQQMLCLPLFQTFWQGLAERLDNFIYEDLILYNHFNEGGVAQLQYDMTRNLFPLFGHYCKRPENFFKHVKEACIILTLKVGPALLLCDMLKQSEEDEGILNHQQPSPESALNELGVYKLAPSDVQILLNLRSAWLKQ
;
A
#
# COMPACT_ATOMS: atom_id res chain seq x y z
N MET A 1 13.47 37.32 5.79
CA MET A 1 13.57 36.58 4.50
C MET A 1 14.73 37.15 3.70
N ALA A 2 15.80 36.38 3.52
CA ALA A 2 16.82 36.56 2.49
C ALA A 2 17.56 35.22 2.38
N ALA A 3 17.75 34.68 1.18
CA ALA A 3 18.35 33.35 1.01
C ALA A 3 19.87 33.46 0.77
N PRO A 4 20.71 32.67 1.46
CA PRO A 4 22.11 32.53 1.10
C PRO A 4 22.27 31.57 -0.08
N VAL A 5 23.16 31.88 -1.03
CA VAL A 5 23.61 30.94 -2.05
C VAL A 5 25.14 30.93 -2.06
N THR A 6 25.71 29.91 -1.42
CA THR A 6 27.11 29.52 -1.56
C THR A 6 27.20 28.34 -2.50
N ALA A 7 28.01 28.46 -3.56
CA ALA A 7 28.36 27.36 -4.45
C ALA A 7 29.88 27.37 -4.66
N HIS A 8 30.52 26.21 -4.51
CA HIS A 8 31.98 26.10 -4.55
C HIS A 8 32.52 26.07 -5.99
N ASN A 9 33.67 26.73 -6.20
CA ASN A 9 34.48 26.54 -7.41
C ASN A 9 35.17 25.17 -7.38
N SER A 10 34.88 24.31 -8.36
CA SER A 10 35.70 23.13 -8.68
C SER A 10 35.43 22.58 -10.08
N TYR A 11 36.10 23.12 -11.11
CA TYR A 11 36.22 22.43 -12.41
C TYR A 11 37.61 22.59 -13.04
N SER A 12 37.97 21.61 -13.86
CA SER A 12 39.34 21.36 -14.33
C SER A 12 39.50 21.66 -15.82
N SER A 13 40.64 22.25 -16.16
CA SER A 13 41.47 22.13 -17.38
C SER A 13 40.87 21.56 -18.68
N ASN A 14 41.13 22.30 -19.77
CA ASN A 14 41.11 21.90 -21.19
C ASN A 14 39.70 21.71 -21.79
N ASP A 15 39.39 22.29 -22.95
CA ASP A 15 40.04 21.92 -24.21
C ASP A 15 40.02 23.03 -25.31
N LEU A 16 40.51 22.68 -26.51
CA LEU A 16 40.45 23.40 -27.81
C LEU A 16 41.50 24.49 -28.12
N SER A 17 41.97 24.45 -29.38
CA SER A 17 42.87 25.41 -30.04
C SER A 17 42.60 25.41 -31.56
N HIS A 18 42.84 26.53 -32.28
CA HIS A 18 43.34 26.62 -33.68
C HIS A 18 43.13 28.01 -34.37
N LEU A 19 44.09 28.39 -35.26
CA LEU A 19 43.98 29.36 -36.42
C LEU A 19 43.75 30.87 -36.14
N ALA A 20 44.21 31.86 -36.94
CA ALA A 20 45.25 31.97 -38.01
C ALA A 20 45.60 33.47 -38.34
N ARG A 21 46.57 33.74 -39.24
CA ARG A 21 47.04 35.08 -39.74
C ARG A 21 47.25 35.08 -41.29
N THR A 22 47.11 36.22 -42.00
CA THR A 22 47.62 36.44 -43.39
C THR A 22 47.74 37.93 -43.82
N GLU A 23 48.54 38.26 -44.87
CA GLU A 23 48.81 39.62 -45.47
C GLU A 23 49.01 39.56 -47.03
N CYS A 24 49.00 40.68 -47.81
CA CYS A 24 49.33 40.71 -49.28
C CYS A 24 49.59 42.12 -49.94
N SER A 25 50.15 42.22 -51.19
CA SER A 25 50.54 43.47 -51.95
C SER A 25 50.80 43.31 -53.51
N LYS A 26 50.89 44.38 -54.38
CA LYS A 26 51.23 44.38 -55.89
C LYS A 26 51.40 45.76 -56.68
N SER A 27 51.61 45.80 -58.04
CA SER A 27 52.13 46.94 -58.95
C SER A 27 51.61 47.09 -60.48
N GLU A 28 52.16 47.98 -61.40
CA GLU A 28 51.53 48.71 -62.62
C GLU A 28 52.21 48.79 -64.10
N SER A 29 51.63 49.45 -65.19
CA SER A 29 52.25 50.13 -66.47
C SER A 29 51.33 50.67 -67.72
N PRO A 30 51.65 50.89 -69.08
CA PRO A 30 51.34 52.11 -70.00
C PRO A 30 50.71 52.00 -71.51
N LEU A 31 50.99 52.92 -72.54
CA LEU A 31 50.15 53.36 -73.77
C LEU A 31 50.84 53.89 -75.14
N GLU A 32 50.12 54.22 -76.30
CA GLU A 32 50.33 55.32 -77.39
C GLU A 32 49.36 55.48 -78.69
N ASP A 33 49.59 56.38 -79.72
CA ASP A 33 48.59 57.21 -80.58
C ASP A 33 48.90 57.61 -82.14
N GLU A 34 48.06 58.43 -82.90
CA GLU A 34 48.31 59.48 -84.03
C GLU A 34 47.32 59.74 -85.30
N ASN A 35 47.37 60.98 -85.93
CA ASN A 35 46.99 61.50 -87.32
C ASN A 35 45.67 62.35 -87.60
N PHE A 36 45.69 63.52 -88.34
CA PHE A 36 44.49 64.42 -88.53
C PHE A 36 44.37 65.55 -89.64
N THR A 37 45.34 65.95 -90.48
CA THR A 37 45.40 67.38 -90.98
C THR A 37 44.68 67.88 -92.25
N ASP A 38 44.34 67.08 -93.27
CA ASP A 38 44.00 67.63 -94.61
C ASP A 38 42.60 68.31 -94.75
N ASP A 39 41.56 67.79 -94.08
CA ASP A 39 40.15 68.16 -94.30
C ASP A 39 39.85 69.67 -94.13
N VAL A 40 40.60 70.34 -93.25
CA VAL A 40 40.42 71.77 -92.93
C VAL A 40 40.65 72.66 -94.16
N VAL A 41 41.52 72.25 -95.09
CA VAL A 41 41.92 73.06 -96.25
C VAL A 41 40.82 73.10 -97.32
N GLU A 42 40.04 72.03 -97.49
CA GLU A 42 38.95 71.99 -98.46
C GLU A 42 37.75 72.85 -98.03
N LEU A 43 37.39 72.79 -96.73
CA LEU A 43 36.23 73.50 -96.18
C LEU A 43 36.30 75.02 -96.43
N VAL A 44 37.47 75.63 -96.21
CA VAL A 44 37.69 77.07 -96.36
C VAL A 44 37.55 77.53 -97.82
N ARG A 45 37.99 76.71 -98.79
CA ARG A 45 37.96 77.08 -100.22
C ARG A 45 36.54 77.18 -100.78
N LYS A 46 35.61 76.40 -100.23
CA LYS A 46 34.25 76.19 -100.78
C LYS A 46 33.30 77.36 -100.55
N GLU A 47 33.42 78.07 -99.42
CA GLU A 47 32.39 79.02 -98.95
C GLU A 47 32.75 80.51 -99.10
N ILE A 48 34.01 80.85 -99.37
CA ILE A 48 34.52 82.24 -99.37
C ILE A 48 34.82 82.74 -100.80
N GLY A 49 34.21 82.13 -101.83
CA GLY A 49 34.53 82.30 -103.25
C GLY A 49 34.75 83.75 -103.72
N GLY A 50 35.91 83.99 -104.35
CA GLY A 50 36.65 85.26 -104.34
C GLY A 50 36.13 86.48 -105.12
N ASP A 51 34.84 86.81 -105.04
CA ASP A 51 34.38 88.20 -105.22
C ASP A 51 34.29 88.89 -103.84
N LEU A 52 34.59 90.19 -103.77
CA LEU A 52 34.78 90.92 -102.52
C LEU A 52 33.51 91.07 -101.67
N LYS A 53 32.34 90.78 -102.25
CA LYS A 53 31.05 90.73 -101.53
C LYS A 53 30.74 89.38 -100.88
N SER A 54 31.44 88.30 -101.25
CA SER A 54 31.25 86.95 -100.70
C SER A 54 31.72 86.82 -99.25
N LEU A 55 32.63 87.68 -98.79
CA LEU A 55 33.24 87.66 -97.45
C LEU A 55 32.23 87.72 -96.28
N LYS A 56 30.98 88.12 -96.52
CA LYS A 56 29.90 88.03 -95.50
C LYS A 56 29.53 86.60 -95.10
N LYS A 57 29.96 85.56 -95.82
CA LYS A 57 29.69 84.16 -95.46
C LYS A 57 30.57 83.62 -94.33
N VAL A 58 31.77 84.18 -94.14
CA VAL A 58 32.80 83.61 -93.23
C VAL A 58 32.33 83.61 -91.77
N SER A 59 31.65 84.67 -91.33
CA SER A 59 31.25 84.83 -89.93
C SER A 59 30.31 83.73 -89.44
N GLY A 60 29.29 83.37 -90.23
CA GLY A 60 28.32 82.34 -89.84
C GLY A 60 28.90 80.92 -89.78
N LEU A 61 29.98 80.65 -90.52
CA LEU A 61 30.68 79.36 -90.48
C LEU A 61 31.64 79.26 -89.28
N LEU A 62 32.29 80.36 -88.94
CA LEU A 62 33.14 80.47 -87.74
C LEU A 62 32.30 80.27 -86.46
N GLU A 63 31.15 80.93 -86.35
CA GLU A 63 30.25 80.79 -85.19
C GLU A 63 29.85 79.32 -84.96
N LYS A 64 29.43 78.58 -86.00
CA LYS A 64 28.99 77.18 -85.84
C LYS A 64 30.10 76.28 -85.31
N LEU A 65 31.30 76.32 -85.91
CA LEU A 65 32.42 75.46 -85.49
C LEU A 65 32.91 75.79 -84.08
N THR A 66 32.88 77.06 -83.66
CA THR A 66 33.25 77.45 -82.28
C THR A 66 32.25 77.00 -81.22
N LEU A 67 30.99 76.70 -81.60
CA LEU A 67 29.97 76.20 -80.68
C LEU A 67 30.11 74.68 -80.45
N GLU A 68 30.31 73.91 -81.52
CA GLU A 68 30.42 72.44 -81.45
C GLU A 68 31.68 72.01 -80.69
N ASN A 69 32.81 72.69 -80.89
CA ASN A 69 34.06 72.34 -80.21
C ASN A 69 33.99 72.59 -78.68
N LYS A 70 33.37 73.71 -78.26
CA LYS A 70 33.15 74.02 -76.83
C LYS A 70 32.37 72.94 -76.07
N GLN A 71 31.36 72.33 -76.71
CA GLN A 71 30.55 71.30 -76.05
C GLN A 71 31.34 70.01 -75.79
N LEU A 72 32.35 69.70 -76.62
CA LEU A 72 33.24 68.57 -76.40
C LEU A 72 34.26 68.87 -75.29
N GLU A 73 34.84 70.09 -75.27
CA GLU A 73 35.73 70.53 -74.19
C GLU A 73 35.05 70.47 -72.80
N GLU A 74 33.81 70.96 -72.67
CA GLU A 74 33.04 70.93 -71.41
C GLU A 74 32.79 69.50 -70.89
N GLN A 75 32.55 68.52 -71.77
CA GLN A 75 32.31 67.13 -71.37
C GLN A 75 33.58 66.43 -70.89
N VAL A 76 34.73 66.65 -71.54
CA VAL A 76 36.00 66.04 -71.13
C VAL A 76 36.51 66.64 -69.82
N LEU A 77 36.35 67.96 -69.62
CA LEU A 77 36.71 68.64 -68.36
C LEU A 77 35.85 68.20 -67.17
N THR A 78 34.55 67.98 -67.36
CA THR A 78 33.65 67.56 -66.27
C THR A 78 33.87 66.12 -65.83
N VAL A 79 34.15 65.19 -66.75
CA VAL A 79 34.45 63.79 -66.38
C VAL A 79 35.81 63.68 -65.67
N SER A 80 36.87 64.22 -66.27
CA SER A 80 38.26 64.07 -65.78
C SER A 80 38.49 64.68 -64.39
N SER A 81 37.88 65.84 -64.11
CA SER A 81 37.99 66.50 -62.79
C SER A 81 37.33 65.72 -61.65
N SER A 82 36.28 64.94 -61.94
CA SER A 82 35.38 64.39 -60.91
C SER A 82 35.92 63.16 -60.16
N VAL A 83 36.73 62.33 -60.82
CA VAL A 83 37.20 61.04 -60.26
C VAL A 83 38.32 61.21 -59.23
N PRO A 84 39.41 61.99 -59.49
CA PRO A 84 40.49 62.16 -58.52
C PRO A 84 40.00 62.84 -57.23
N LEU A 85 39.09 63.81 -57.35
CA LEU A 85 38.51 64.51 -56.20
C LEU A 85 37.72 63.57 -55.27
N ARG A 86 37.01 62.57 -55.81
CA ARG A 86 36.28 61.60 -54.97
C ARG A 86 37.20 60.66 -54.20
N VAL A 87 38.29 60.19 -54.81
CA VAL A 87 39.27 59.34 -54.12
C VAL A 87 40.06 60.16 -53.09
N SER A 88 40.47 61.38 -53.44
CA SER A 88 41.12 62.32 -52.52
C SER A 88 40.23 62.67 -51.32
N ALA A 89 38.96 62.97 -51.54
CA ALA A 89 38.00 63.25 -50.46
C ALA A 89 37.76 62.03 -49.57
N ALA A 90 37.66 60.82 -50.15
CA ALA A 90 37.51 59.58 -49.38
C ALA A 90 38.75 59.29 -48.51
N LEU A 91 39.95 59.48 -49.06
CA LEU A 91 41.21 59.30 -48.32
C LEU A 91 41.35 60.34 -47.20
N SER A 92 41.07 61.62 -47.48
CA SER A 92 41.08 62.70 -46.47
C SER A 92 40.05 62.44 -45.37
N THR A 93 38.87 61.91 -45.71
CA THR A 93 37.82 61.54 -44.73
C THR A 93 38.27 60.36 -43.86
N ALA A 94 38.97 59.38 -44.43
CA ALA A 94 39.55 58.26 -43.68
C ALA A 94 40.68 58.72 -42.75
N GLU A 95 41.56 59.62 -43.22
CA GLU A 95 42.66 60.20 -42.44
C GLU A 95 42.12 61.05 -41.27
N GLU A 96 41.14 61.91 -41.51
CA GLU A 96 40.40 62.62 -40.47
C GLU A 96 39.73 61.65 -39.47
N SER A 97 39.18 60.54 -39.94
CA SER A 97 38.52 59.55 -39.10
C SER A 97 39.53 58.80 -38.22
N ARG A 98 40.73 58.50 -38.73
CA ARG A 98 41.86 57.95 -37.95
C ARG A 98 42.29 58.91 -36.87
N VAL A 99 42.53 60.18 -37.20
CA VAL A 99 42.92 61.23 -36.22
C VAL A 99 41.83 61.45 -35.18
N LYS A 100 40.54 61.43 -35.56
CA LYS A 100 39.42 61.49 -34.62
C LYS A 100 39.40 60.28 -33.69
N LEU A 101 39.59 59.06 -34.22
CA LEU A 101 39.67 57.82 -33.43
C LEU A 101 40.84 57.84 -32.44
N GLU A 102 42.04 58.23 -32.86
CA GLU A 102 43.21 58.39 -31.98
C GLU A 102 42.93 59.43 -30.87
N SER A 103 42.26 60.54 -31.21
CA SER A 103 41.84 61.54 -30.21
C SER A 103 40.76 61.05 -29.24
N LEU A 104 39.97 60.05 -29.62
CA LEU A 104 38.96 59.41 -28.77
C LEU A 104 39.59 58.35 -27.88
N LEU A 105 40.50 57.53 -28.40
CA LEU A 105 41.25 56.53 -27.64
C LEU A 105 42.12 57.19 -26.55
N GLU A 106 42.77 58.32 -26.84
CA GLU A 106 43.53 59.03 -25.79
C GLU A 106 42.60 59.69 -24.75
N LYS A 107 41.42 60.18 -25.14
CA LYS A 107 40.40 60.66 -24.20
C LYS A 107 39.84 59.54 -23.33
N GLU A 108 39.59 58.37 -23.90
CA GLU A 108 39.19 57.16 -23.18
C GLU A 108 40.27 56.74 -22.19
N ARG A 109 41.54 56.69 -22.62
CA ARG A 109 42.69 56.35 -21.78
C ARG A 109 42.84 57.32 -20.62
N VAL A 110 42.75 58.64 -20.87
CA VAL A 110 42.77 59.67 -19.81
C VAL A 110 41.58 59.52 -18.87
N LEU A 111 40.35 59.39 -19.40
CA LEU A 111 39.14 59.23 -18.60
C LEU A 111 39.20 57.96 -17.73
N SER A 112 39.67 56.83 -18.27
CA SER A 112 39.85 55.58 -17.53
C SER A 112 40.87 55.73 -16.41
N ASN A 113 42.01 56.39 -16.66
CA ASN A 113 43.01 56.67 -15.61
C ASN A 113 42.43 57.56 -14.50
N THR A 114 41.70 58.64 -14.86
CA THR A 114 41.04 59.53 -13.90
C THR A 114 39.94 58.83 -13.11
N LEU A 115 39.14 57.97 -13.76
CA LEU A 115 38.08 57.19 -13.13
C LEU A 115 38.67 56.11 -12.19
N GLN A 116 39.79 55.48 -12.56
CA GLN A 116 40.54 54.56 -11.70
C GLN A 116 41.16 55.27 -10.49
N GLN A 117 41.70 56.49 -10.65
CA GLN A 117 42.16 57.31 -9.53
C GLN A 117 41.02 57.71 -8.59
N HIS A 118 39.85 58.10 -9.11
CA HIS A 118 38.68 58.38 -8.29
C HIS A 118 38.14 57.14 -7.58
N LEU A 119 38.11 55.97 -8.23
CA LEU A 119 37.76 54.70 -7.60
C LEU A 119 38.73 54.35 -6.47
N GLN A 120 40.05 54.53 -6.67
CA GLN A 120 41.05 54.21 -5.65
C GLN A 120 40.98 55.17 -4.46
N GLY A 121 40.73 56.47 -4.69
CA GLY A 121 40.45 57.44 -3.62
C GLY A 121 39.14 57.16 -2.87
N ALA A 122 38.09 56.78 -3.60
CA ALA A 122 36.81 56.38 -3.02
C ALA A 122 36.91 55.08 -2.21
N GLN A 123 37.74 54.11 -2.64
CA GLN A 123 37.98 52.86 -1.91
C GLN A 123 38.57 53.13 -0.54
N VAL A 124 39.59 54.00 -0.42
CA VAL A 124 40.17 54.37 0.89
C VAL A 124 39.13 55.00 1.82
N TRP A 125 38.19 55.78 1.27
CA TRP A 125 37.08 56.35 2.04
C TRP A 125 36.02 55.29 2.41
N ALA A 126 35.73 54.35 1.52
CA ALA A 126 34.81 53.24 1.75
C ALA A 126 35.34 52.25 2.78
N ASP A 127 36.64 51.95 2.76
CA ASP A 127 37.33 51.11 3.75
C ASP A 127 37.33 51.78 5.13
N GLY A 128 37.62 53.09 5.18
CA GLY A 128 37.56 53.88 6.42
C GLY A 128 36.15 53.96 7.02
N ILE A 129 35.12 54.21 6.19
CA ILE A 129 33.72 54.15 6.62
C ILE A 129 33.34 52.73 7.04
N GLY A 130 33.76 51.70 6.30
CA GLY A 130 33.53 50.30 6.63
C GLY A 130 34.11 49.90 7.98
N GLN A 131 35.30 50.41 8.33
CA GLN A 131 35.90 50.21 9.64
C GLN A 131 35.08 50.89 10.76
N VAL A 132 34.64 52.13 10.56
CA VAL A 132 33.81 52.87 11.54
C VAL A 132 32.43 52.23 11.71
N LEU A 133 31.79 51.81 10.62
CA LEU A 133 30.54 51.06 10.66
C LEU A 133 30.73 49.71 11.36
N GLY A 134 31.81 48.97 11.09
CA GLY A 134 32.14 47.73 11.79
C GLY A 134 32.37 47.92 13.31
N GLN A 135 32.95 49.06 13.71
CA GLN A 135 33.06 49.44 15.13
C GLN A 135 31.69 49.80 15.74
N LEU A 136 30.83 50.50 15.01
CA LEU A 136 29.47 50.83 15.44
C LEU A 136 28.60 49.57 15.61
N ASP A 137 28.63 48.68 14.62
CA ASP A 137 28.03 47.34 14.66
C ASP A 137 28.49 46.55 15.89
N THR A 138 29.80 46.60 16.18
CA THR A 138 30.39 45.92 17.33
C THR A 138 29.90 46.52 18.65
N LEU A 139 29.84 47.86 18.76
CA LEU A 139 29.31 48.56 19.93
C LEU A 139 27.81 48.31 20.13
N GLU A 140 27.00 48.30 19.08
CA GLU A 140 25.57 47.96 19.19
C GLU A 140 25.40 46.53 19.69
N ARG A 141 26.13 45.55 19.14
CA ARG A 141 26.06 44.15 19.60
C ARG A 141 26.39 44.01 21.10
N HIS A 142 27.41 44.71 21.59
CA HIS A 142 27.73 44.74 23.03
C HIS A 142 26.63 45.44 23.86
N MET A 143 26.06 46.53 23.35
CA MET A 143 24.94 47.22 24.01
C MET A 143 23.69 46.33 24.10
N LYS A 144 23.33 45.60 23.03
CA LYS A 144 22.22 44.62 23.06
C LYS A 144 22.47 43.49 24.04
N TYR A 145 23.70 42.99 24.12
CA TYR A 145 24.10 41.94 25.07
C TYR A 145 23.92 42.41 26.53
N LEU A 146 24.39 43.62 26.85
CA LEU A 146 24.24 44.22 28.19
C LEU A 146 22.78 44.56 28.51
N GLN A 147 22.00 45.07 27.55
CA GLN A 147 20.56 45.29 27.70
C GLN A 147 19.82 43.97 27.98
N CYS A 148 20.24 42.86 27.37
CA CYS A 148 19.66 41.56 27.66
C CYS A 148 20.02 41.07 29.07
N LEU A 149 21.28 41.20 29.52
CA LEU A 149 21.66 40.84 30.89
C LEU A 149 20.87 41.64 31.94
N ALA A 150 20.84 42.97 31.80
CA ALA A 150 20.07 43.83 32.70
C ALA A 150 18.58 43.44 32.73
N ARG A 151 18.00 43.05 31.59
CA ARG A 151 16.61 42.59 31.53
C ARG A 151 16.37 41.23 32.22
N ILE A 152 17.37 40.35 32.25
CA ILE A 152 17.30 39.08 32.98
C ILE A 152 17.39 39.34 34.49
N GLU A 153 18.25 40.28 34.91
CA GLU A 153 18.37 40.73 36.31
C GLU A 153 17.08 41.42 36.78
N GLU A 154 16.53 42.37 36.02
CA GLU A 154 15.22 43.01 36.30
C GLU A 154 14.09 41.99 36.52
N LEU A 155 14.01 40.96 35.66
CA LEU A 155 13.00 39.91 35.76
C LEU A 155 13.26 38.97 36.96
N SER A 156 14.52 38.69 37.28
CA SER A 156 14.93 37.91 38.45
C SER A 156 14.54 38.62 39.76
N ASP A 157 14.87 39.90 39.90
CA ASP A 157 14.50 40.72 41.05
C ASP A 157 12.97 40.87 41.17
N SER A 158 12.27 41.02 40.04
CA SER A 158 10.80 41.05 40.01
C SER A 158 10.21 39.73 40.53
N ILE A 159 10.70 38.57 40.08
CA ILE A 159 10.24 37.25 40.58
C ILE A 159 10.49 37.13 42.09
N GLN A 160 11.66 37.55 42.57
CA GLN A 160 11.97 37.55 44.00
C GLN A 160 11.00 38.43 44.80
N GLN A 161 10.71 39.65 44.33
CA GLN A 161 9.76 40.55 44.98
C GLN A 161 8.32 40.01 44.98
N TYR A 162 7.87 39.40 43.87
CA TYR A 162 6.55 38.77 43.79
C TYR A 162 6.45 37.56 44.74
N LEU A 163 7.50 36.75 44.86
CA LEU A 163 7.56 35.65 45.83
C LEU A 163 7.51 36.13 47.29
N MET A 164 8.20 37.23 47.63
CA MET A 164 8.15 37.82 48.98
C MET A 164 6.81 38.49 49.32
N THR A 165 6.07 38.96 48.31
CA THR A 165 4.71 39.52 48.48
C THR A 165 3.59 38.48 48.33
N ASN A 166 3.94 37.21 48.09
CA ASN A 166 3.02 36.11 47.78
C ASN A 166 2.17 36.32 46.51
N SER A 167 2.61 37.18 45.59
CA SER A 167 1.95 37.53 44.33
C SER A 167 2.21 36.46 43.25
N MET A 168 1.73 35.24 43.49
CA MET A 168 2.10 34.06 42.69
C MET A 168 1.76 34.18 41.19
N TRP A 169 0.67 34.85 40.84
CA TRP A 169 0.28 35.05 39.43
C TRP A 169 1.28 35.92 38.67
N ASP A 170 1.69 37.05 39.24
CA ASP A 170 2.68 37.96 38.65
C ASP A 170 4.07 37.34 38.55
N ALA A 171 4.42 36.47 39.51
CA ALA A 171 5.66 35.68 39.47
C ALA A 171 5.68 34.69 38.28
N VAL A 172 4.60 33.98 38.01
CA VAL A 172 4.50 33.11 36.82
C VAL A 172 4.51 33.94 35.53
N GLY A 173 3.80 35.07 35.50
CA GLY A 173 3.86 36.00 34.37
C GLY A 173 5.24 36.63 34.14
N ALA A 174 6.10 36.72 35.17
CA ALA A 174 7.51 37.11 35.01
C ALA A 174 8.39 35.96 34.46
N ILE A 175 8.11 34.71 34.84
CA ILE A 175 8.73 33.53 34.22
C ILE A 175 8.38 33.41 32.73
N ASP A 176 7.11 33.58 32.33
CA ASP A 176 6.72 33.45 30.92
C ASP A 176 7.38 34.53 30.03
N ARG A 177 7.57 35.75 30.58
CA ARG A 177 8.39 36.81 29.95
C ARG A 177 9.87 36.42 29.84
N MET A 178 10.42 35.70 30.83
CA MET A 178 11.81 35.19 30.79
C MET A 178 11.96 34.00 29.81
N ALA A 179 10.96 33.13 29.71
CA ALA A 179 10.90 32.04 28.74
C ALA A 179 10.76 32.55 27.29
N SER A 180 9.98 33.62 27.09
CA SER A 180 9.88 34.33 25.81
C SER A 180 11.23 34.91 25.35
N LEU A 181 12.07 35.36 26.29
CA LEU A 181 13.44 35.80 25.98
C LEU A 181 14.36 34.63 25.60
N ASP A 182 14.21 33.44 26.20
CA ASP A 182 14.96 32.25 25.75
C ASP A 182 14.61 31.92 24.30
N MET A 183 13.32 31.84 23.98
CA MET A 183 12.86 31.56 22.61
C MET A 183 13.42 32.56 21.60
N GLY A 184 13.34 33.86 21.89
CA GLY A 184 13.90 34.91 21.04
C GLY A 184 15.43 34.86 20.89
N LEU A 185 16.14 34.25 21.84
CA LEU A 185 17.59 34.07 21.79
C LEU A 185 18.04 32.75 21.13
N ARG A 186 17.14 31.79 20.85
CA ARG A 186 17.49 30.46 20.30
C ARG A 186 18.30 30.51 19.01
N GLU A 187 18.02 31.47 18.12
CA GLU A 187 18.72 31.64 16.85
C GLU A 187 20.07 32.38 16.96
N SER A 188 20.40 32.94 18.14
CA SER A 188 21.64 33.71 18.34
C SER A 188 22.86 32.80 18.59
N GLY A 189 24.04 33.27 18.18
CA GLY A 189 25.32 32.63 18.49
C GLY A 189 25.78 32.81 19.96
N CYS A 190 24.99 33.47 20.80
CA CYS A 190 25.38 33.91 22.15
C CYS A 190 25.20 32.80 23.19
N SER A 191 25.91 31.68 23.01
CA SER A 191 25.81 30.45 23.82
C SER A 191 25.92 30.67 25.34
N HIS A 192 26.74 31.63 25.78
CA HIS A 192 26.96 31.90 27.20
C HIS A 192 25.77 32.66 27.83
N LEU A 193 25.17 33.60 27.07
CA LEU A 193 23.96 34.32 27.49
C LEU A 193 22.74 33.39 27.52
N GLN A 194 22.61 32.52 26.50
CA GLN A 194 21.61 31.44 26.50
C GLN A 194 21.77 30.50 27.70
N ALA A 195 23.01 30.10 28.03
CA ALA A 195 23.28 29.21 29.17
C ALA A 195 22.87 29.87 30.50
N PHE A 196 23.31 31.11 30.73
CA PHE A 196 22.95 31.88 31.93
C PHE A 196 21.43 32.08 32.05
N LEU A 197 20.75 32.48 30.97
CA LEU A 197 19.29 32.62 30.96
C LEU A 197 18.59 31.30 31.27
N ARG A 198 19.03 30.18 30.69
CA ARG A 198 18.46 28.84 30.94
C ARG A 198 18.70 28.35 32.36
N GLU A 199 19.79 28.75 33.00
CA GLU A 199 20.08 28.42 34.40
C GLU A 199 19.25 29.27 35.36
N THR A 200 19.15 30.58 35.14
CA THR A 200 18.27 31.49 35.90
C THR A 200 16.79 31.11 35.75
N LEU A 201 16.34 30.79 34.53
CA LEU A 201 14.97 30.33 34.26
C LEU A 201 14.69 29.02 35.01
N ARG A 202 15.60 28.04 34.96
CA ARG A 202 15.44 26.77 35.71
C ARG A 202 15.42 26.97 37.22
N PHE A 203 16.24 27.89 37.74
CA PHE A 203 16.29 28.19 39.17
C PHE A 203 14.94 28.72 39.67
N TRP A 204 14.41 29.78 39.03
CA TRP A 204 13.12 30.36 39.41
C TRP A 204 11.95 29.41 39.12
N HIS A 205 11.96 28.75 37.97
CA HIS A 205 10.94 27.77 37.60
C HIS A 205 10.86 26.62 38.59
N LYS A 206 12.01 26.11 39.08
CA LYS A 206 12.01 25.09 40.13
C LYS A 206 11.38 25.61 41.42
N ILE A 207 11.76 26.80 41.89
CA ILE A 207 11.22 27.38 43.14
C ILE A 207 9.70 27.57 43.05
N LEU A 208 9.20 28.08 41.92
CA LEU A 208 7.76 28.25 41.70
C LEU A 208 7.02 26.91 41.51
N LYS A 209 7.61 25.95 40.80
CA LYS A 209 7.05 24.59 40.64
C LYS A 209 6.99 23.84 41.98
N ASP A 210 8.05 23.87 42.78
CA ASP A 210 8.11 23.22 44.10
C ASP A 210 7.06 23.84 45.06
N LYS A 211 6.90 25.17 45.06
CA LYS A 211 5.88 25.84 45.90
C LYS A 211 4.46 25.57 45.42
N LEU A 212 4.15 25.81 44.14
CA LEU A 212 2.81 25.59 43.58
C LEU A 212 2.40 24.10 43.67
N ALA A 213 3.35 23.17 43.58
CA ALA A 213 3.07 21.75 43.80
C ALA A 213 2.75 21.45 45.28
N SER A 214 3.37 22.13 46.25
CA SER A 214 3.01 22.01 47.67
C SER A 214 1.60 22.54 47.93
N ASP A 215 1.32 23.77 47.49
CA ASP A 215 0.01 24.43 47.63
C ASP A 215 -1.11 23.57 46.98
N PHE A 216 -0.81 22.93 45.84
CA PHE A 216 -1.73 22.05 45.11
C PHE A 216 -1.85 20.65 45.72
N GLU A 217 -0.77 20.02 46.23
CA GLU A 217 -0.87 18.76 47.00
C GLU A 217 -1.73 18.98 48.27
N GLU A 218 -1.59 20.11 48.96
CA GLU A 218 -2.43 20.45 50.12
C GLU A 218 -3.93 20.54 49.76
N VAL A 219 -4.31 21.32 48.74
CA VAL A 219 -5.70 21.40 48.27
C VAL A 219 -6.23 20.03 47.82
N LEU A 220 -5.42 19.23 47.14
CA LEU A 220 -5.80 17.87 46.72
C LEU A 220 -6.12 16.94 47.92
N THR A 221 -5.41 17.06 49.06
CA THR A 221 -5.76 16.25 50.25
C THR A 221 -7.12 16.59 50.85
N GLN A 222 -7.58 17.84 50.71
CA GLN A 222 -8.91 18.29 51.16
C GLN A 222 -10.04 17.65 50.33
N PHE A 223 -9.78 17.38 49.05
CA PHE A 223 -10.65 16.57 48.17
C PHE A 223 -10.45 15.04 48.35
N HIS A 224 -9.65 14.60 49.31
CA HIS A 224 -9.29 13.20 49.57
C HIS A 224 -8.58 12.50 48.39
N TRP A 225 -7.89 13.26 47.53
CA TRP A 225 -7.04 12.70 46.48
C TRP A 225 -5.78 12.04 47.08
N PRO A 226 -5.31 10.88 46.56
CA PRO A 226 -5.87 10.11 45.45
C PRO A 226 -6.93 9.07 45.89
N PHE A 227 -7.92 8.83 45.01
CA PHE A 227 -9.01 7.88 45.24
C PHE A 227 -8.57 6.41 45.10
N ILE A 228 -7.93 5.90 46.16
CA ILE A 228 -7.46 4.52 46.28
C ILE A 228 -8.62 3.51 46.31
N SER A 229 -9.76 3.92 46.88
CA SER A 229 -11.01 3.17 46.98
C SER A 229 -12.12 3.92 46.22
N PRO A 230 -13.20 3.24 45.77
CA PRO A 230 -14.33 3.92 45.16
C PRO A 230 -14.94 4.95 46.13
N PRO A 231 -15.39 6.12 45.65
CA PRO A 231 -15.88 7.20 46.51
C PRO A 231 -17.20 6.82 47.17
N THR A 232 -17.15 6.54 48.48
CA THR A 232 -18.34 6.47 49.33
C THR A 232 -19.02 7.84 49.36
N GLN A 233 -20.30 7.90 48.99
CA GLN A 233 -21.09 9.13 49.01
C GLN A 233 -21.12 9.73 50.42
N THR A 234 -20.47 10.88 50.61
CA THR A 234 -20.58 11.66 51.84
C THR A 234 -21.93 12.40 51.85
N LEU A 235 -22.73 12.17 52.89
CA LEU A 235 -24.12 12.63 52.98
C LEU A 235 -24.29 14.15 53.23
N SER A 236 -23.20 14.92 53.15
CA SER A 236 -23.21 16.38 53.22
C SER A 236 -21.98 16.99 52.53
N PRO A 237 -22.14 18.02 51.68
CA PRO A 237 -20.99 18.80 51.20
C PRO A 237 -20.45 19.69 52.34
N PRO A 238 -19.12 19.77 52.53
CA PRO A 238 -18.55 20.69 53.52
C PRO A 238 -18.78 22.16 53.13
N ALA A 239 -18.89 23.05 54.13
CA ALA A 239 -19.28 24.45 53.93
C ALA A 239 -18.34 25.23 52.99
N ASN A 240 -17.05 24.88 52.96
CA ASN A 240 -16.00 25.58 52.20
C ASN A 240 -15.82 25.07 50.75
N VAL A 241 -16.70 24.20 50.22
CA VAL A 241 -16.53 23.61 48.88
C VAL A 241 -16.30 24.66 47.78
N GLN A 242 -17.03 25.78 47.77
CA GLN A 242 -16.83 26.82 46.75
C GLN A 242 -15.46 27.51 46.84
N GLU A 243 -14.95 27.71 48.05
CA GLU A 243 -13.61 28.27 48.29
C GLU A 243 -12.53 27.32 47.76
N PHE A 244 -12.61 26.03 48.11
CA PHE A 244 -11.66 25.03 47.66
C PHE A 244 -11.70 24.79 46.13
N ASN A 245 -12.88 24.87 45.49
CA ASN A 245 -12.97 24.79 44.02
C ASN A 245 -12.34 26.05 43.37
N SER A 246 -12.44 27.22 43.99
CA SER A 246 -11.83 28.46 43.50
C SER A 246 -10.31 28.46 43.65
N GLN A 247 -9.78 27.93 44.77
CA GLN A 247 -8.35 27.72 44.99
C GLN A 247 -7.77 26.68 44.00
N LEU A 248 -8.49 25.58 43.77
CA LEU A 248 -8.14 24.56 42.78
C LEU A 248 -8.07 25.16 41.36
N GLU A 249 -9.06 25.97 40.97
CA GLU A 249 -9.09 26.65 39.67
C GLU A 249 -7.88 27.59 39.48
N LEU A 250 -7.55 28.39 40.50
CA LEU A 250 -6.41 29.30 40.47
C LEU A 250 -5.08 28.54 40.34
N LEU A 251 -4.85 27.51 41.15
CA LEU A 251 -3.61 26.73 41.16
C LEU A 251 -3.41 25.95 39.86
N VAL A 252 -4.46 25.31 39.33
CA VAL A 252 -4.39 24.64 38.02
C VAL A 252 -4.10 25.64 36.90
N SER A 253 -4.74 26.82 36.92
CA SER A 253 -4.47 27.88 35.93
C SER A 253 -3.02 28.38 35.99
N GLN A 254 -2.49 28.60 37.20
CA GLN A 254 -1.08 28.97 37.42
C GLN A 254 -0.12 27.89 36.91
N LEU A 255 -0.36 26.62 37.27
CA LEU A 255 0.44 25.48 36.82
C LEU A 255 0.39 25.27 35.30
N LEU A 256 -0.74 25.55 34.64
CA LEU A 256 -0.84 25.54 33.17
C LEU A 256 -0.05 26.70 32.54
N SER A 257 -0.11 27.90 33.11
CA SER A 257 0.72 29.03 32.64
C SER A 257 2.22 28.84 32.89
N LEU A 258 2.60 28.00 33.88
CA LEU A 258 3.97 27.56 34.11
C LEU A 258 4.39 26.38 33.21
N GLN A 259 3.49 25.81 32.40
CA GLN A 259 3.84 24.67 31.54
C GLN A 259 4.72 25.10 30.35
N THR A 260 4.55 26.32 29.83
CA THR A 260 5.37 26.84 28.71
C THR A 260 6.86 26.81 29.04
N SER A 261 7.24 27.18 30.27
CA SER A 261 8.62 27.09 30.76
C SER A 261 9.06 25.67 31.13
N ASP A 262 8.15 24.80 31.61
CA ASP A 262 8.48 23.40 31.94
C ASP A 262 8.85 22.59 30.69
N ASP A 263 8.15 22.81 29.59
CA ASP A 263 8.40 22.17 28.28
C ASP A 263 9.76 22.65 27.70
N LEU A 264 10.01 23.96 27.67
CA LEU A 264 11.30 24.55 27.23
C LEU A 264 12.51 24.08 28.07
N ILE A 265 12.30 23.76 29.35
CA ILE A 265 13.32 23.18 30.23
C ILE A 265 13.54 21.69 29.94
N SER A 266 12.48 20.97 29.55
CA SER A 266 12.44 19.51 29.41
C SER A 266 12.91 18.98 28.05
N GLU A 267 12.91 19.80 26.99
CA GLU A 267 13.45 19.46 25.64
C GLU A 267 14.83 18.77 25.68
N LYS A 268 15.67 19.08 26.67
CA LYS A 268 17.02 18.48 26.81
C LYS A 268 17.04 17.01 27.28
N LYS A 269 15.90 16.35 27.42
CA LYS A 269 15.79 14.97 27.91
C LYS A 269 15.31 13.95 26.87
N GLU A 270 15.45 14.26 25.58
CA GLU A 270 15.27 13.27 24.51
C GLU A 270 16.29 12.14 24.63
N ILE A 271 15.81 10.98 25.10
CA ILE A 271 16.42 9.68 24.79
C ILE A 271 16.22 9.48 23.28
N PRO A 272 17.26 9.09 22.50
CA PRO A 272 17.11 8.89 21.07
C PRO A 272 16.06 7.81 20.80
N SER A 273 14.90 8.23 20.28
CA SER A 273 13.76 7.35 20.03
C SER A 273 14.03 6.43 18.84
N ARG A 274 13.49 5.21 18.89
CA ARG A 274 13.53 4.30 17.74
C ARG A 274 12.72 4.92 16.57
N PRO A 275 13.23 4.89 15.32
CA PRO A 275 12.49 5.44 14.19
C PRO A 275 11.13 4.74 14.03
N GLY A 276 10.06 5.52 13.94
CA GLY A 276 8.68 5.03 13.78
C GLY A 276 7.73 5.30 14.95
N GLN A 277 8.23 5.72 16.14
CA GLN A 277 7.34 6.19 17.22
C GLN A 277 7.05 7.69 17.10
N SER A 278 5.78 8.04 16.91
CA SER A 278 5.30 9.42 17.04
C SER A 278 5.55 9.93 18.47
N GLN A 279 6.26 11.05 18.62
CA GLN A 279 6.47 11.67 19.93
C GLN A 279 5.12 11.98 20.58
N THR A 280 4.80 11.30 21.68
CA THR A 280 3.57 11.58 22.43
C THR A 280 3.81 12.83 23.30
N PRO A 281 2.95 13.85 23.26
CA PRO A 281 3.20 15.14 23.92
C PRO A 281 3.37 14.98 25.44
N PRO A 282 4.18 15.82 26.11
CA PRO A 282 4.36 15.77 27.56
C PRO A 282 3.01 15.87 28.30
N LEU A 283 2.92 15.22 29.47
CA LEU A 283 1.73 15.29 30.31
C LEU A 283 1.60 16.68 30.92
N SER A 284 0.37 17.20 31.01
CA SER A 284 0.17 18.54 31.59
C SER A 284 0.65 18.64 33.04
N LEU A 285 1.23 19.79 33.41
CA LEU A 285 1.92 19.97 34.70
C LEU A 285 1.03 19.65 35.93
N PRO A 286 -0.25 20.06 36.00
CA PRO A 286 -1.13 19.67 37.10
C PRO A 286 -1.29 18.15 37.23
N ILE A 287 -1.39 17.44 36.09
CA ILE A 287 -1.61 15.99 36.07
C ILE A 287 -0.32 15.24 36.41
N GLN A 288 0.86 15.75 36.03
CA GLN A 288 2.14 15.23 36.54
C GLN A 288 2.17 15.21 38.08
N ILE A 289 1.72 16.30 38.73
CA ILE A 289 1.70 16.40 40.20
C ILE A 289 0.65 15.47 40.80
N MET A 290 -0.57 15.43 40.25
CA MET A 290 -1.63 14.50 40.68
C MET A 290 -1.21 13.02 40.61
N LEU A 291 -0.32 12.67 39.66
CA LEU A 291 0.26 11.34 39.50
C LEU A 291 1.36 11.01 40.51
N LEU A 292 1.97 11.97 41.21
CA LEU A 292 3.10 11.70 42.13
C LEU A 292 2.70 10.76 43.29
N PRO A 293 1.58 10.94 44.02
CA PRO A 293 1.17 10.00 45.08
C PRO A 293 0.91 8.58 44.56
N LEU A 294 0.25 8.46 43.40
CA LEU A 294 -0.04 7.18 42.75
C LEU A 294 1.24 6.50 42.27
N SER A 295 2.18 7.25 41.70
CA SER A 295 3.50 6.76 41.26
C SER A 295 4.36 6.29 42.44
N LYS A 296 4.39 7.06 43.54
CA LYS A 296 5.07 6.68 44.80
C LYS A 296 4.49 5.35 45.32
N ARG A 297 3.15 5.20 45.35
CA ARG A 297 2.45 3.99 45.79
C ARG A 297 2.68 2.79 44.86
N PHE A 298 2.57 2.97 43.55
CA PHE A 298 2.80 1.93 42.55
C PHE A 298 4.21 1.34 42.68
N ARG A 299 5.23 2.21 42.73
CA ARG A 299 6.63 1.78 42.89
C ARG A 299 6.85 1.08 44.25
N TYR A 300 6.25 1.56 45.34
CA TYR A 300 6.34 0.91 46.66
C TYR A 300 5.77 -0.52 46.70
N HIS A 301 4.70 -0.82 45.96
CA HIS A 301 4.08 -2.14 45.94
C HIS A 301 4.65 -3.09 44.86
N PHE A 302 4.89 -2.57 43.64
CA PHE A 302 5.19 -3.39 42.47
C PHE A 302 6.66 -3.33 42.00
N THR A 303 7.53 -2.64 42.75
CA THR A 303 8.98 -2.68 42.52
C THR A 303 9.74 -3.04 43.82
N GLY A 304 10.99 -3.50 43.68
CA GLY A 304 11.78 -4.01 44.81
C GLY A 304 11.26 -5.33 45.40
N ASN A 305 11.63 -5.62 46.65
CA ASN A 305 11.52 -6.97 47.24
C ASN A 305 10.20 -7.23 47.98
N ARG A 306 9.08 -6.64 47.55
CA ARG A 306 7.76 -6.89 48.15
C ARG A 306 7.12 -8.16 47.58
N GLN A 307 6.35 -8.87 48.40
CA GLN A 307 5.54 -10.03 47.94
C GLN A 307 4.54 -9.65 46.84
N THR A 308 4.09 -8.39 46.78
CA THR A 308 3.23 -7.83 45.73
C THR A 308 3.94 -7.61 44.39
N ASN A 309 5.28 -7.65 44.34
CA ASN A 309 6.05 -7.65 43.10
C ASN A 309 6.32 -9.11 42.66
N ASN A 310 5.32 -9.74 42.04
CA ASN A 310 5.39 -11.14 41.63
C ASN A 310 5.19 -11.30 40.10
N LEU A 311 6.18 -11.89 39.43
CA LEU A 311 6.16 -12.15 37.98
C LEU A 311 5.04 -13.10 37.54
N SER A 312 4.56 -14.00 38.42
CA SER A 312 3.43 -14.89 38.11
C SER A 312 2.06 -14.27 38.37
N LYS A 313 2.00 -12.99 38.78
CA LYS A 313 0.76 -12.26 39.07
C LYS A 313 0.72 -10.85 38.45
N PRO A 314 0.89 -10.70 37.12
CA PRO A 314 0.80 -9.41 36.44
C PRO A 314 -0.57 -8.74 36.58
N GLU A 315 -1.64 -9.53 36.75
CA GLU A 315 -2.99 -8.99 36.96
C GLU A 315 -3.08 -8.06 38.17
N TRP A 316 -2.20 -8.18 39.17
CA TRP A 316 -2.22 -7.33 40.36
C TRP A 316 -1.88 -5.86 40.05
N TYR A 317 -0.87 -5.59 39.23
CA TYR A 317 -0.52 -4.21 38.88
C TYR A 317 -1.41 -3.65 37.76
N LEU A 318 -1.82 -4.50 36.82
CA LEU A 318 -2.76 -4.16 35.75
C LEU A 318 -4.14 -3.77 36.31
N THR A 319 -4.74 -4.62 37.14
CA THR A 319 -6.04 -4.34 37.78
C THR A 319 -5.96 -3.12 38.70
N GLN A 320 -4.86 -2.95 39.44
CA GLN A 320 -4.71 -1.79 40.33
C GLN A 320 -4.68 -0.46 39.56
N VAL A 321 -4.10 -0.44 38.36
CA VAL A 321 -4.12 0.71 37.45
C VAL A 321 -5.53 0.99 36.90
N LEU A 322 -6.27 -0.05 36.48
CA LEU A 322 -7.67 0.11 36.05
C LEU A 322 -8.56 0.65 37.19
N ILE A 323 -8.40 0.15 38.42
CA ILE A 323 -9.13 0.65 39.60
C ILE A 323 -8.86 2.14 39.82
N TRP A 324 -7.63 2.61 39.68
CA TRP A 324 -7.31 4.04 39.84
C TRP A 324 -7.87 4.89 38.71
N MET A 325 -7.91 4.40 37.47
CA MET A 325 -8.57 5.08 36.35
C MET A 325 -10.08 5.22 36.60
N GLY A 326 -10.75 4.14 36.99
CA GLY A 326 -12.18 4.12 37.29
C GLY A 326 -12.55 5.03 38.46
N ASN A 327 -11.90 4.87 39.62
CA ASN A 327 -12.17 5.68 40.82
C ASN A 327 -11.95 7.18 40.58
N SER A 328 -11.00 7.56 39.72
CA SER A 328 -10.66 8.97 39.47
C SER A 328 -11.53 9.64 38.41
N SER A 329 -12.23 8.88 37.55
CA SER A 329 -12.93 9.42 36.36
C SER A 329 -13.82 10.61 36.70
N ASN A 330 -14.80 10.43 37.59
CA ASN A 330 -15.77 11.46 37.95
C ASN A 330 -15.09 12.74 38.47
N PHE A 331 -13.97 12.64 39.19
CA PHE A 331 -13.23 13.82 39.65
C PHE A 331 -12.51 14.54 38.49
N MET A 332 -11.90 13.80 37.57
CA MET A 332 -11.29 14.41 36.38
C MET A 332 -12.35 15.09 35.51
N ASP A 333 -13.51 14.45 35.31
CA ASP A 333 -14.59 14.93 34.45
C ASP A 333 -15.40 16.09 35.09
N GLU A 334 -15.71 16.04 36.39
CA GLU A 334 -16.51 17.08 37.08
C GLU A 334 -15.68 18.25 37.64
N LYS A 335 -14.40 18.06 37.98
CA LYS A 335 -13.58 19.05 38.69
C LYS A 335 -12.40 19.58 37.89
N ILE A 336 -11.68 18.72 37.18
CA ILE A 336 -10.46 19.15 36.47
C ILE A 336 -10.79 19.63 35.05
N GLN A 337 -11.61 18.90 34.28
CA GLN A 337 -11.94 19.26 32.90
C GLN A 337 -12.53 20.68 32.76
N PRO A 338 -13.51 21.13 33.58
CA PRO A 338 -14.10 22.47 33.43
C PRO A 338 -13.12 23.61 33.74
N VAL A 339 -11.99 23.31 34.40
CA VAL A 339 -10.88 24.24 34.65
C VAL A 339 -9.92 24.23 33.46
N LEU A 340 -9.56 23.06 32.93
CA LEU A 340 -8.74 22.96 31.70
C LEU A 340 -9.41 23.67 30.52
N ASP A 341 -10.72 23.46 30.34
CA ASP A 341 -11.52 24.07 29.27
C ASP A 341 -11.52 25.60 29.38
N ARG A 342 -11.65 26.13 30.61
CA ARG A 342 -11.64 27.58 30.88
C ARG A 342 -10.25 28.21 30.71
N ALA A 343 -9.20 27.46 30.99
CA ALA A 343 -7.82 27.81 30.68
C ALA A 343 -7.46 27.64 29.19
N GLY A 344 -8.40 27.17 28.35
CA GLY A 344 -8.20 26.99 26.90
C GLY A 344 -7.37 25.77 26.51
N ALA A 345 -7.07 24.87 27.45
CA ALA A 345 -6.29 23.67 27.19
C ALA A 345 -7.11 22.64 26.40
N LYS A 346 -6.72 22.38 25.14
CA LYS A 346 -7.40 21.45 24.22
C LYS A 346 -7.14 19.97 24.53
N VAL A 347 -7.21 19.60 25.81
CA VAL A 347 -6.72 18.32 26.34
C VAL A 347 -7.75 17.71 27.28
N ASN A 348 -8.00 16.41 27.14
CA ASN A 348 -8.93 15.72 28.04
C ASN A 348 -8.21 15.22 29.31
N ALA A 349 -8.63 15.74 30.46
CA ALA A 349 -8.03 15.50 31.77
C ALA A 349 -8.00 14.02 32.16
N ARG A 350 -9.09 13.29 31.88
CA ARG A 350 -9.22 11.85 32.13
C ARG A 350 -8.28 11.03 31.25
N VAL A 351 -8.15 11.36 29.96
CA VAL A 351 -7.21 10.70 29.05
C VAL A 351 -5.76 10.95 29.48
N GLU A 352 -5.39 12.16 29.88
CA GLU A 352 -4.05 12.48 30.40
C GLU A 352 -3.69 11.68 31.67
N LEU A 353 -4.61 11.59 32.63
CA LEU A 353 -4.41 10.77 33.82
C LEU A 353 -4.22 9.29 33.43
N CYS A 354 -5.04 8.77 32.51
CA CYS A 354 -4.89 7.43 31.97
C CYS A 354 -3.52 7.24 31.27
N ARG A 355 -3.05 8.20 30.47
CA ARG A 355 -1.73 8.15 29.82
C ARG A 355 -0.61 7.99 30.85
N GLY A 356 -0.59 8.80 31.90
CA GLY A 356 0.45 8.73 32.94
C GLY A 356 0.36 7.48 33.82
N LEU A 357 -0.84 6.98 34.11
CA LEU A 357 -1.01 5.70 34.79
C LEU A 357 -0.58 4.51 33.90
N LEU A 358 -0.79 4.59 32.58
CA LEU A 358 -0.28 3.61 31.63
C LEU A 358 1.24 3.61 31.57
N THR A 359 1.91 4.77 31.71
CA THR A 359 3.39 4.82 31.76
C THR A 359 3.95 3.99 32.90
N LEU A 360 3.31 3.96 34.08
CA LEU A 360 3.71 3.10 35.20
C LEU A 360 3.58 1.60 34.86
N ALA A 361 2.49 1.22 34.18
CA ALA A 361 2.28 -0.16 33.72
C ALA A 361 3.26 -0.56 32.59
N GLN A 362 3.58 0.36 31.68
CA GLN A 362 4.54 0.19 30.59
C GLN A 362 5.98 0.04 31.13
N GLU A 363 6.41 0.93 32.05
CA GLU A 363 7.69 0.84 32.76
C GLU A 363 7.87 -0.53 33.43
N LYS A 364 6.80 -1.05 34.04
CA LYS A 364 6.79 -2.34 34.75
C LYS A 364 6.79 -3.54 33.79
N LEU A 365 5.91 -3.53 32.78
CA LEU A 365 5.80 -4.59 31.78
C LEU A 365 7.12 -4.76 30.98
N ALA A 366 7.79 -3.65 30.65
CA ALA A 366 9.09 -3.66 29.96
C ALA A 366 10.22 -4.28 30.81
N GLN A 367 10.12 -4.25 32.14
CA GLN A 367 11.07 -4.92 33.03
C GLN A 367 10.76 -6.40 33.22
N ASP A 368 9.48 -6.79 33.17
CA ASP A 368 9.04 -8.15 33.48
C ASP A 368 8.99 -9.07 32.25
N ALA A 369 8.52 -8.59 31.10
CA ALA A 369 8.37 -9.41 29.89
C ALA A 369 9.70 -10.04 29.40
N PRO A 370 10.86 -9.33 29.40
CA PRO A 370 12.15 -9.93 29.05
C PRO A 370 12.63 -11.02 30.03
N ARG A 371 12.10 -11.04 31.26
CA ARG A 371 12.47 -12.02 32.29
C ARG A 371 11.67 -13.32 32.17
N LEU A 372 10.50 -13.28 31.53
CA LEU A 372 9.64 -14.45 31.28
C LEU A 372 9.95 -15.17 29.96
N LEU A 373 10.93 -14.72 29.17
CA LEU A 373 11.29 -15.34 27.89
C LEU A 373 11.76 -16.81 28.00
N TYR A 374 12.03 -17.32 29.21
CA TYR A 374 12.43 -18.70 29.47
C TYR A 374 11.30 -19.61 29.99
N ASP A 375 10.14 -19.06 30.39
CA ASP A 375 9.00 -19.82 30.92
C ASP A 375 7.78 -19.65 30.00
N ASP A 376 7.49 -20.67 29.19
CA ASP A 376 6.38 -20.64 28.23
C ASP A 376 5.00 -20.46 28.90
N ALA A 377 4.82 -20.92 30.15
CA ALA A 377 3.54 -20.89 30.85
C ALA A 377 3.27 -19.53 31.50
N LEU A 378 4.26 -18.99 32.22
CA LEU A 378 4.17 -17.63 32.78
C LEU A 378 4.12 -16.56 31.69
N PHE A 379 4.80 -16.78 30.55
CA PHE A 379 4.70 -15.91 29.39
C PHE A 379 3.28 -15.89 28.80
N CYS A 380 2.65 -17.06 28.62
CA CYS A 380 1.25 -17.14 28.17
C CYS A 380 0.29 -16.42 29.11
N HIS A 381 0.45 -16.58 30.43
CA HIS A 381 -0.37 -15.86 31.42
C HIS A 381 -0.19 -14.34 31.29
N LEU A 382 1.04 -13.85 31.16
CA LEU A 382 1.30 -12.42 30.93
C LEU A 382 0.62 -11.90 29.64
N VAL A 383 0.66 -12.66 28.56
CA VAL A 383 0.01 -12.28 27.29
C VAL A 383 -1.51 -12.17 27.43
N ASP A 384 -2.16 -13.18 28.04
CA ASP A 384 -3.63 -13.16 28.20
C ASP A 384 -4.08 -12.01 29.13
N GLU A 385 -3.39 -11.76 30.24
CA GLU A 385 -3.70 -10.63 31.14
C GLU A 385 -3.47 -9.25 30.49
N VAL A 386 -2.43 -9.09 29.67
CA VAL A 386 -2.17 -7.83 28.94
C VAL A 386 -3.22 -7.59 27.85
N LEU A 387 -3.67 -8.64 27.15
CA LEU A 387 -4.75 -8.55 26.16
C LEU A 387 -6.10 -8.20 26.82
N GLN A 388 -6.41 -8.81 27.98
CA GLN A 388 -7.62 -8.50 28.74
C GLN A 388 -7.58 -7.07 29.31
N PHE A 389 -6.43 -6.62 29.83
CA PHE A 389 -6.26 -5.22 30.27
C PHE A 389 -6.46 -4.22 29.12
N GLU A 390 -5.88 -4.46 27.93
CA GLU A 390 -6.09 -3.57 26.78
C GLU A 390 -7.57 -3.55 26.36
N LYS A 391 -8.27 -4.69 26.41
CA LYS A 391 -9.72 -4.79 26.16
C LYS A 391 -10.55 -3.96 27.16
N GLU A 392 -10.23 -3.98 28.45
CA GLU A 392 -10.91 -3.17 29.48
C GLU A 392 -10.53 -1.69 29.46
N LEU A 393 -9.31 -1.36 29.05
CA LEU A 393 -8.83 0.00 28.82
C LEU A 393 -9.58 0.66 27.64
N ARG A 394 -9.81 -0.07 26.55
CA ARG A 394 -10.54 0.43 25.37
C ARG A 394 -12.06 0.36 25.54
N GLY A 395 -12.58 -0.69 26.17
CA GLY A 395 -14.02 -0.89 26.38
C GLY A 395 -14.56 -0.06 27.54
N THR A 396 -14.20 -0.44 28.77
CA THR A 396 -14.72 0.19 29.99
C THR A 396 -14.23 1.64 30.15
N HIS A 397 -12.93 1.87 29.97
CA HIS A 397 -12.32 3.18 30.19
C HIS A 397 -12.30 4.09 28.95
N SER A 398 -12.83 3.63 27.80
CA SER A 398 -12.98 4.43 26.58
C SER A 398 -11.70 5.21 26.17
N TYR A 399 -10.52 4.59 26.31
CA TYR A 399 -9.24 5.25 26.06
C TYR A 399 -8.93 5.36 24.54
N PRO A 400 -8.68 6.57 23.98
CA PRO A 400 -8.64 6.79 22.54
C PRO A 400 -7.56 5.99 21.80
N ARG A 401 -7.95 5.29 20.72
CA ARG A 401 -7.06 4.42 19.90
C ARG A 401 -5.86 5.14 19.28
N THR A 402 -5.86 6.47 19.24
CA THR A 402 -4.74 7.32 18.82
C THR A 402 -3.54 7.24 19.76
N TYR A 403 -3.73 6.88 21.03
CA TYR A 403 -2.65 6.76 22.01
C TYR A 403 -2.27 5.30 22.27
N PRO A 404 -0.97 4.99 22.44
CA PRO A 404 -0.51 3.65 22.76
C PRO A 404 -1.05 3.18 24.12
N GLY A 405 -1.45 1.91 24.18
CA GLY A 405 -1.72 1.19 25.42
C GLY A 405 -0.49 0.41 25.89
N VAL A 406 -0.69 -0.66 26.66
CA VAL A 406 0.43 -1.51 27.16
C VAL A 406 0.89 -2.54 26.13
N LEU A 407 0.00 -2.94 25.22
CA LEU A 407 0.20 -4.04 24.27
C LEU A 407 1.42 -3.86 23.36
N HIS A 408 1.89 -2.63 23.13
CA HIS A 408 3.06 -2.35 22.30
C HIS A 408 4.38 -2.91 22.87
N ILE A 409 4.47 -3.14 24.19
CA ILE A 409 5.65 -3.75 24.82
C ILE A 409 5.78 -5.24 24.44
N LEU A 410 4.66 -5.93 24.21
CA LEU A 410 4.66 -7.32 23.70
C LEU A 410 4.99 -7.40 22.20
N LEU A 411 5.05 -6.25 21.51
CA LEU A 411 5.44 -6.12 20.11
C LEU A 411 6.92 -5.71 19.94
N GLU A 412 7.70 -5.60 21.02
CA GLU A 412 9.15 -5.51 20.92
C GLU A 412 9.76 -6.82 20.40
N GLU A 413 10.68 -6.74 19.45
CA GLU A 413 11.17 -7.88 18.64
C GLU A 413 11.44 -9.17 19.45
N THR A 414 12.22 -9.11 20.53
CA THR A 414 12.56 -10.29 21.33
C THR A 414 11.36 -10.91 22.07
N VAL A 415 10.41 -10.08 22.51
CA VAL A 415 9.17 -10.48 23.19
C VAL A 415 8.15 -11.01 22.17
N PHE A 416 8.08 -10.38 20.99
CA PHE A 416 7.18 -10.76 19.92
C PHE A 416 7.57 -12.08 19.25
N GLN A 417 8.86 -12.28 18.95
CA GLN A 417 9.37 -13.56 18.45
C GLN A 417 9.17 -14.69 19.48
N LYS A 418 9.32 -14.39 20.78
CA LYS A 418 8.96 -15.33 21.85
C LYS A 418 7.48 -15.68 21.79
N TRP A 419 6.58 -14.71 21.69
CA TRP A 419 5.13 -14.93 21.62
C TRP A 419 4.78 -15.85 20.44
N LEU A 420 5.20 -15.53 19.21
CA LEU A 420 5.00 -16.38 18.03
C LEU A 420 5.54 -17.81 18.23
N SER A 421 6.69 -17.97 18.90
CA SER A 421 7.26 -19.29 19.19
C SER A 421 6.44 -20.13 20.19
N VAL A 422 5.75 -19.50 21.15
CA VAL A 422 4.92 -20.20 22.15
C VAL A 422 3.56 -20.57 21.57
N GLU A 423 3.01 -19.73 20.70
CA GLU A 423 1.79 -20.02 19.93
C GLU A 423 2.03 -21.24 19.03
N ARG A 424 3.11 -21.24 18.24
CA ARG A 424 3.51 -22.38 17.39
C ARG A 424 3.69 -23.69 18.18
N LYS A 425 4.19 -23.63 19.42
CA LYS A 425 4.33 -24.81 20.30
C LYS A 425 2.98 -25.31 20.85
N SER A 426 2.05 -24.40 21.12
CA SER A 426 0.80 -24.70 21.84
C SER A 426 -0.12 -25.61 21.02
N ASP A 427 -0.17 -25.47 19.69
CA ASP A 427 -0.85 -26.39 18.77
C ASP A 427 -0.20 -27.80 18.68
N GLY A 428 1.04 -27.93 19.16
CA GLY A 428 1.73 -29.20 19.32
C GLY A 428 1.21 -30.05 20.50
N CYS A 429 0.51 -29.45 21.47
CA CYS A 429 -0.01 -30.17 22.64
C CYS A 429 -1.28 -30.96 22.30
N GLY A 430 -1.09 -32.15 21.73
CA GLY A 430 -2.19 -32.94 21.17
C GLY A 430 -3.16 -33.54 22.20
N LYS A 431 -4.40 -33.04 22.24
CA LYS A 431 -5.66 -33.81 22.34
C LYS A 431 -6.87 -32.91 22.03
N SER A 432 -7.64 -33.28 20.98
CA SER A 432 -8.98 -32.78 20.60
C SER A 432 -9.23 -31.26 20.39
N GLY A 433 -8.33 -30.35 20.77
CA GLY A 433 -8.65 -28.91 20.86
C GLY A 433 -8.46 -28.02 19.60
N ARG A 434 -7.96 -28.54 18.48
CA ARG A 434 -7.39 -27.68 17.40
C ARG A 434 -8.35 -26.66 16.76
N HIS A 435 -9.64 -26.98 16.62
CA HIS A 435 -10.57 -26.01 16.04
C HIS A 435 -10.92 -24.85 16.99
N LEU A 436 -10.56 -24.96 18.28
CA LEU A 436 -10.63 -23.85 19.24
C LEU A 436 -9.35 -23.00 19.24
N THR A 437 -8.19 -23.54 18.84
CA THR A 437 -6.93 -22.77 18.78
C THR A 437 -6.87 -21.87 17.54
N GLU A 438 -7.37 -22.34 16.39
CA GLU A 438 -7.53 -21.52 15.17
C GLU A 438 -8.35 -20.24 15.42
N ILE A 439 -9.47 -20.36 16.13
CA ILE A 439 -10.35 -19.23 16.51
C ILE A 439 -9.66 -18.34 17.57
N ARG A 440 -9.02 -18.94 18.59
CA ARG A 440 -8.31 -18.17 19.63
C ARG A 440 -7.16 -17.34 19.06
N LEU A 441 -6.43 -17.86 18.06
CA LEU A 441 -5.37 -17.12 17.37
C LEU A 441 -5.96 -15.92 16.62
N LEU A 442 -7.06 -16.12 15.89
CA LEU A 442 -7.79 -15.06 15.17
C LEU A 442 -8.26 -13.94 16.11
N GLU A 443 -8.80 -14.28 17.29
CA GLU A 443 -9.16 -13.27 18.29
C GLU A 443 -7.94 -12.50 18.83
N ARG A 444 -6.82 -13.20 19.11
CA ARG A 444 -5.59 -12.59 19.62
C ARG A 444 -5.01 -11.56 18.65
N TYR A 445 -4.82 -11.90 17.38
CA TYR A 445 -4.20 -10.94 16.44
C TYR A 445 -5.17 -9.87 15.94
N ARG A 446 -6.49 -10.11 15.92
CA ARG A 446 -7.50 -9.05 15.72
C ARG A 446 -7.43 -7.93 16.77
N ALA A 447 -6.95 -8.21 17.98
CA ALA A 447 -6.75 -7.20 19.02
C ALA A 447 -5.49 -6.33 18.85
N LEU A 448 -4.55 -6.72 17.96
CA LEU A 448 -3.30 -5.97 17.77
C LEU A 448 -3.53 -4.67 16.99
N PRO A 449 -2.93 -3.53 17.41
CA PRO A 449 -3.06 -2.24 16.72
C PRO A 449 -2.10 -2.07 15.53
N CYS A 450 -1.14 -2.98 15.34
CA CYS A 450 -0.07 -2.86 14.34
C CYS A 450 -0.27 -3.88 13.20
N PRO A 451 -0.52 -3.44 11.95
CA PRO A 451 -0.74 -4.37 10.82
C PRO A 451 0.44 -5.31 10.58
N ARG A 452 1.70 -4.85 10.72
CA ARG A 452 2.89 -5.71 10.61
C ARG A 452 2.88 -6.87 11.61
N ALA A 453 2.41 -6.65 12.83
CA ALA A 453 2.28 -7.71 13.83
C ALA A 453 1.13 -8.68 13.49
N GLN A 454 0.00 -8.17 12.98
CA GLN A 454 -1.11 -8.99 12.48
C GLN A 454 -0.67 -9.88 11.31
N LEU A 455 0.15 -9.36 10.39
CA LEU A 455 0.68 -10.11 9.25
C LEU A 455 1.64 -11.24 9.68
N SER A 456 2.48 -11.03 10.70
CA SER A 456 3.31 -12.11 11.26
C SER A 456 2.46 -13.23 11.90
N PHE A 457 1.36 -12.86 12.55
CA PHE A 457 0.39 -13.83 13.08
C PHE A 457 -0.39 -14.57 11.98
N LEU A 458 -0.78 -13.88 10.91
CA LEU A 458 -1.38 -14.48 9.72
C LEU A 458 -0.43 -15.47 9.04
N ALA A 459 0.87 -15.14 8.96
CA ALA A 459 1.88 -16.05 8.43
C ALA A 459 2.01 -17.33 9.27
N LEU A 460 2.05 -17.20 10.61
CA LEU A 460 2.02 -18.34 11.53
C LEU A 460 0.73 -19.16 11.39
N GLN A 461 -0.43 -18.51 11.23
CA GLN A 461 -1.70 -19.20 11.02
C GLN A 461 -1.71 -20.03 9.73
N LYS A 462 -1.19 -19.48 8.62
CA LYS A 462 -1.03 -20.21 7.36
C LYS A 462 -0.08 -21.41 7.50
N GLU A 463 1.05 -21.23 8.18
CA GLU A 463 2.01 -22.30 8.49
C GLU A 463 1.34 -23.45 9.27
N LEU A 464 0.61 -23.15 10.35
CA LEU A 464 -0.05 -24.14 11.19
C LEU A 464 -1.10 -24.99 10.45
N VAL A 465 -1.87 -24.38 9.54
CA VAL A 465 -2.87 -25.10 8.73
C VAL A 465 -2.23 -25.87 7.56
N ASP A 466 -1.14 -25.36 6.97
CA ASP A 466 -0.33 -26.11 5.99
C ASP A 466 0.24 -27.39 6.62
N ASP A 467 0.81 -27.25 7.81
CA ASP A 467 1.35 -28.31 8.65
C ASP A 467 0.24 -29.29 9.10
N PHE A 468 -1.00 -28.81 9.31
CA PHE A 468 -2.18 -29.67 9.51
C PHE A 468 -2.56 -30.46 8.25
N ARG A 469 -2.59 -29.83 7.06
CA ARG A 469 -2.82 -30.51 5.76
C ARG A 469 -1.75 -31.57 5.48
N ILE A 470 -0.49 -31.31 5.80
CA ILE A 470 0.60 -32.30 5.67
C ILE A 470 0.31 -33.52 6.55
N ARG A 471 -0.10 -33.32 7.81
CA ARG A 471 -0.48 -34.41 8.72
C ARG A 471 -1.73 -35.18 8.24
N LEU A 472 -2.77 -34.50 7.75
CA LEU A 472 -3.91 -35.18 7.10
C LEU A 472 -3.45 -36.05 5.92
N THR A 473 -2.55 -35.52 5.09
CA THR A 473 -2.02 -36.22 3.91
C THR A 473 -1.19 -37.46 4.29
N GLN A 474 -0.46 -37.42 5.41
CA GLN A 474 0.27 -38.57 5.95
C GLN A 474 -0.70 -39.67 6.42
N VAL A 475 -1.66 -39.33 7.28
CA VAL A 475 -2.63 -40.31 7.81
C VAL A 475 -3.55 -40.86 6.70
N MET A 476 -3.91 -40.04 5.71
CA MET A 476 -4.62 -40.49 4.50
C MET A 476 -3.83 -41.57 3.75
N LYS A 477 -2.50 -41.41 3.61
CA LYS A 477 -1.65 -42.39 2.92
C LYS A 477 -1.56 -43.71 3.68
N GLU A 478 -1.55 -43.69 5.01
CA GLU A 478 -1.63 -44.89 5.85
C GLU A 478 -2.95 -45.65 5.61
N GLU A 479 -4.08 -44.93 5.68
CA GLU A 479 -5.43 -45.48 5.47
C GLU A 479 -5.75 -45.83 4.00
N SER A 480 -4.94 -45.38 3.03
CA SER A 480 -5.22 -45.50 1.59
C SER A 480 -5.37 -46.94 1.05
N ARG A 481 -5.04 -47.94 1.85
CA ARG A 481 -5.28 -49.37 1.58
C ARG A 481 -6.73 -49.80 1.82
N GLN A 482 -7.50 -49.03 2.60
CA GLN A 482 -8.90 -49.28 2.94
C GLN A 482 -9.70 -47.98 2.81
N PRO A 483 -9.91 -47.45 1.57
CA PRO A 483 -10.59 -46.17 1.36
C PRO A 483 -12.05 -46.15 1.86
N LEU A 484 -12.69 -47.31 2.01
CA LEU A 484 -14.02 -47.46 2.62
C LEU A 484 -14.01 -47.43 4.16
N SER A 485 -12.86 -47.18 4.81
CA SER A 485 -12.81 -47.09 6.28
C SER A 485 -13.53 -45.81 6.78
N PRO A 486 -14.21 -45.86 7.94
CA PRO A 486 -14.77 -44.67 8.56
C PRO A 486 -13.72 -43.60 8.86
N ARG A 487 -12.46 -44.01 9.11
CA ARG A 487 -11.32 -43.10 9.34
C ARG A 487 -10.91 -42.38 8.06
N TYR A 488 -10.93 -43.04 6.90
CA TYR A 488 -10.69 -42.41 5.60
C TYR A 488 -11.75 -41.35 5.29
N CYS A 489 -13.03 -41.67 5.49
CA CYS A 489 -14.13 -40.72 5.30
C CYS A 489 -14.09 -39.55 6.30
N ALA A 490 -13.71 -39.79 7.56
CA ALA A 490 -13.52 -38.73 8.54
C ALA A 490 -12.37 -37.77 8.17
N ILE A 491 -11.27 -38.27 7.59
CA ILE A 491 -10.17 -37.43 7.07
C ILE A 491 -10.65 -36.58 5.89
N LEU A 492 -11.47 -37.15 4.99
CA LEU A 492 -12.04 -36.42 3.85
C LEU A 492 -12.99 -35.31 4.29
N ASN A 493 -13.86 -35.60 5.26
CA ASN A 493 -14.74 -34.60 5.89
C ASN A 493 -13.92 -33.45 6.54
N ALA A 494 -12.83 -33.78 7.26
CA ALA A 494 -11.96 -32.79 7.89
C ALA A 494 -11.24 -31.90 6.86
N ALA A 495 -10.74 -32.46 5.76
CA ALA A 495 -10.13 -31.71 4.67
C ALA A 495 -11.15 -30.76 4.00
N ASN A 496 -12.37 -31.24 3.73
CA ASN A 496 -13.45 -30.41 3.18
C ASN A 496 -13.85 -29.28 4.13
N TYR A 497 -13.97 -29.58 5.44
CA TYR A 497 -14.36 -28.60 6.45
C TYR A 497 -13.36 -27.42 6.52
N ILE A 498 -12.06 -27.71 6.50
CA ILE A 498 -11.02 -26.67 6.49
C ILE A 498 -11.04 -25.89 5.17
N SER A 499 -11.29 -26.55 4.03
CA SER A 499 -11.48 -25.85 2.74
C SER A 499 -12.63 -24.83 2.83
N THR A 500 -13.76 -25.21 3.44
CA THR A 500 -14.90 -24.29 3.68
C THR A 500 -14.52 -23.14 4.61
N VAL A 501 -13.95 -23.41 5.80
CA VAL A 501 -13.57 -22.36 6.77
C VAL A 501 -12.56 -21.37 6.19
N LEU A 502 -11.58 -21.83 5.41
CA LEU A 502 -10.61 -20.95 4.75
C LEU A 502 -11.23 -20.12 3.61
N SER A 503 -12.28 -20.62 2.96
CA SER A 503 -13.07 -19.85 1.99
C SER A 503 -13.86 -18.74 2.71
N ASP A 504 -14.60 -19.09 3.77
CA ASP A 504 -15.37 -18.15 4.59
C ASP A 504 -14.49 -17.06 5.23
N TRP A 505 -13.21 -17.35 5.47
CA TRP A 505 -12.21 -16.38 5.92
C TRP A 505 -11.67 -15.49 4.80
N GLY A 506 -11.60 -15.97 3.56
CA GLY A 506 -11.20 -15.17 2.40
C GLY A 506 -12.16 -13.99 2.16
N ASP A 507 -13.47 -14.25 2.25
CA ASP A 507 -14.53 -13.26 2.03
C ASP A 507 -14.72 -12.28 3.21
N ASN A 508 -13.99 -12.47 4.32
CA ASN A 508 -14.18 -11.70 5.55
C ASN A 508 -13.38 -10.40 5.53
N VAL A 509 -14.09 -9.28 5.73
CA VAL A 509 -13.55 -7.89 5.72
C VAL A 509 -12.23 -7.71 6.48
N PHE A 510 -12.04 -8.44 7.58
CA PHE A 510 -10.79 -8.38 8.36
C PHE A 510 -9.58 -8.95 7.61
N PHE A 511 -9.75 -10.05 6.88
CA PHE A 511 -8.69 -10.63 6.05
C PHE A 511 -8.45 -9.80 4.79
N LEU A 512 -9.49 -9.22 4.18
CA LEU A 512 -9.35 -8.28 3.06
C LEU A 512 -8.54 -7.03 3.47
N GLN A 513 -8.79 -6.48 4.67
CA GLN A 513 -7.97 -5.40 5.24
C GLN A 513 -6.50 -5.82 5.47
N LEU A 514 -6.25 -7.06 5.90
CA LEU A 514 -4.89 -7.59 6.03
C LEU A 514 -4.22 -7.80 4.68
N GLN A 515 -4.95 -8.18 3.63
CA GLN A 515 -4.41 -8.30 2.28
C GLN A 515 -3.96 -6.93 1.75
N GLN A 516 -4.79 -5.90 1.91
CA GLN A 516 -4.43 -4.52 1.60
C GLN A 516 -3.18 -4.06 2.38
N ALA A 517 -3.11 -4.36 3.68
CA ALA A 517 -1.94 -4.04 4.50
C ALA A 517 -0.67 -4.81 4.10
N ALA A 518 -0.81 -6.05 3.62
CA ALA A 518 0.32 -6.83 3.10
C ALA A 518 0.91 -6.20 1.83
N VAL A 519 0.05 -5.73 0.92
CA VAL A 519 0.48 -5.01 -0.29
C VAL A 519 1.18 -3.70 0.08
N SER A 520 0.62 -2.89 0.97
CA SER A 520 1.25 -1.61 1.35
C SER A 520 2.59 -1.78 2.09
N VAL A 521 2.72 -2.78 2.97
CA VAL A 521 4.00 -3.08 3.64
C VAL A 521 5.02 -3.68 2.66
N GLY A 522 4.56 -4.38 1.60
CA GLY A 522 5.41 -4.80 0.50
C GLY A 522 5.99 -3.62 -0.29
N GLU A 523 5.18 -2.58 -0.55
CA GLU A 523 5.62 -1.34 -1.22
C GLU A 523 6.66 -0.56 -0.40
N GLU A 524 6.54 -0.51 0.94
CA GLU A 524 7.56 0.10 1.81
C GLU A 524 8.95 -0.58 1.69
N ILE A 525 8.98 -1.88 1.38
CA ILE A 525 10.20 -2.69 1.27
C ILE A 525 10.79 -2.65 -0.14
N LEU A 526 9.95 -2.60 -1.18
CA LEU A 526 10.36 -2.64 -2.60
C LEU A 526 10.52 -1.25 -3.23
N GLY A 527 9.94 -0.21 -2.63
CA GLY A 527 10.04 1.17 -3.10
C GLY A 527 9.26 1.47 -4.40
N PRO A 528 9.39 2.71 -4.94
CA PRO A 528 8.55 3.21 -6.03
C PRO A 528 8.66 2.49 -7.38
N LEU A 529 9.59 1.54 -7.51
CA LEU A 529 9.90 0.81 -8.75
C LEU A 529 9.17 -0.54 -8.86
N GLY A 530 8.53 -1.03 -7.79
CA GLY A 530 8.04 -2.41 -7.71
C GLY A 530 6.58 -2.65 -8.13
N ALA A 531 5.70 -1.64 -8.09
CA ALA A 531 4.24 -1.86 -8.15
C ALA A 531 3.50 -0.86 -9.07
N THR A 532 3.33 -1.24 -10.34
CA THR A 532 2.28 -0.67 -11.21
C THR A 532 0.90 -0.95 -10.61
N GLU A 533 -0.07 -0.06 -10.82
CA GLU A 533 -1.42 -0.21 -10.25
C GLU A 533 -2.09 -1.54 -10.67
N THR A 534 -1.86 -1.97 -11.91
CA THR A 534 -2.27 -3.28 -12.44
C THR A 534 -1.72 -4.46 -11.62
N GLY A 535 -0.46 -4.38 -11.17
CA GLY A 535 0.15 -5.42 -10.32
C GLY A 535 -0.45 -5.45 -8.90
N ARG A 536 -0.89 -4.30 -8.37
CA ARG A 536 -1.59 -4.21 -7.08
C ARG A 536 -2.98 -4.84 -7.18
N LEU A 537 -3.72 -4.53 -8.25
CA LEU A 537 -5.04 -5.11 -8.52
C LEU A 537 -4.95 -6.63 -8.67
N ALA A 538 -4.01 -7.15 -9.47
CA ALA A 538 -3.77 -8.59 -9.58
C ALA A 538 -3.38 -9.26 -8.24
N SER A 539 -2.74 -8.52 -7.33
CA SER A 539 -2.42 -9.00 -5.97
C SER A 539 -3.62 -8.95 -5.00
N LEU A 540 -4.73 -8.34 -5.42
CA LEU A 540 -5.99 -8.20 -4.67
C LEU A 540 -7.14 -9.04 -5.27
N GLU A 541 -6.97 -9.60 -6.47
CA GLU A 541 -7.95 -10.46 -7.14
C GLU A 541 -8.03 -11.89 -6.54
N GLY A 542 -6.93 -12.39 -5.98
CA GLY A 542 -6.85 -13.72 -5.34
C GLY A 542 -7.12 -13.70 -3.84
N SER A 543 -7.47 -14.86 -3.26
CA SER A 543 -7.66 -15.00 -1.81
C SER A 543 -6.33 -15.18 -1.09
N LEU A 544 -6.17 -14.59 0.11
CA LEU A 544 -5.03 -14.84 1.00
C LEU A 544 -4.75 -16.34 1.25
N PHE A 545 -5.75 -17.22 1.12
CA PHE A 545 -5.62 -18.66 1.35
C PHE A 545 -5.63 -19.50 0.06
N GLU A 546 -5.65 -18.89 -1.12
CA GLU A 546 -5.84 -19.58 -2.42
C GLU A 546 -4.89 -20.75 -2.66
N ALA A 547 -3.58 -20.57 -2.43
CA ALA A 547 -2.59 -21.65 -2.59
C ALA A 547 -2.81 -22.83 -1.62
N LEU A 548 -3.34 -22.56 -0.42
CA LEU A 548 -3.64 -23.58 0.59
C LEU A 548 -4.97 -24.29 0.28
N LEU A 549 -5.97 -23.54 -0.20
CA LEU A 549 -7.23 -24.05 -0.73
C LEU A 549 -6.97 -24.99 -1.91
N ALA A 550 -6.17 -24.59 -2.90
CA ALA A 550 -5.83 -25.43 -4.06
C ALA A 550 -5.16 -26.76 -3.66
N LEU A 551 -4.33 -26.76 -2.60
CA LEU A 551 -3.69 -27.97 -2.07
C LEU A 551 -4.63 -28.85 -1.25
N LEU A 552 -5.60 -28.27 -0.54
CA LEU A 552 -6.70 -28.99 0.12
C LEU A 552 -7.68 -29.59 -0.91
N GLU A 553 -7.99 -28.86 -1.97
CA GLU A 553 -8.86 -29.30 -3.05
C GLU A 553 -8.26 -30.45 -3.84
N ARG A 554 -6.95 -30.41 -4.15
CA ARG A 554 -6.30 -31.56 -4.78
C ARG A 554 -6.30 -32.78 -3.85
N LEU A 555 -6.08 -32.60 -2.55
CA LEU A 555 -6.19 -33.70 -1.57
C LEU A 555 -7.63 -34.27 -1.52
N ARG A 556 -8.64 -33.41 -1.54
CA ARG A 556 -10.07 -33.78 -1.57
C ARG A 556 -10.40 -34.60 -2.83
N GLY A 557 -9.95 -34.14 -4.01
CA GLY A 557 -10.10 -34.84 -5.28
C GLY A 557 -9.36 -36.19 -5.33
N ASP A 558 -8.08 -36.22 -4.92
CA ASP A 558 -7.25 -37.43 -4.84
C ASP A 558 -7.89 -38.50 -3.95
N MET A 559 -8.54 -38.10 -2.85
CA MET A 559 -9.26 -39.01 -1.94
C MET A 559 -10.61 -39.48 -2.51
N LEU A 560 -11.41 -38.56 -3.06
CA LEU A 560 -12.73 -38.87 -3.61
C LEU A 560 -12.62 -39.81 -4.83
N GLY A 561 -11.61 -39.61 -5.67
CA GLY A 561 -11.29 -40.51 -6.79
C GLY A 561 -10.98 -41.94 -6.33
N ARG A 562 -10.14 -42.10 -5.30
CA ARG A 562 -9.82 -43.43 -4.71
C ARG A 562 -11.03 -44.12 -4.10
N LEU A 563 -11.95 -43.35 -3.51
CA LEU A 563 -13.20 -43.86 -2.96
C LEU A 563 -14.13 -44.38 -4.08
N LEU A 564 -14.23 -43.63 -5.18
CA LEU A 564 -14.94 -44.03 -6.39
C LEU A 564 -14.32 -45.26 -7.06
N ASP A 565 -12.99 -45.33 -7.16
CA ASP A 565 -12.25 -46.48 -7.71
C ASP A 565 -12.45 -47.76 -6.87
N ALA A 566 -12.68 -47.63 -5.56
CA ALA A 566 -12.97 -48.75 -4.68
C ALA A 566 -14.40 -49.28 -4.87
N VAL A 567 -15.42 -48.41 -4.76
CA VAL A 567 -16.82 -48.83 -4.96
C VAL A 567 -17.03 -49.37 -6.38
N MET A 568 -16.46 -48.74 -7.40
CA MET A 568 -16.56 -49.25 -8.78
C MET A 568 -15.88 -50.60 -8.97
N ARG A 569 -14.80 -50.91 -8.25
CA ARG A 569 -14.14 -52.24 -8.32
C ARG A 569 -15.06 -53.33 -7.80
N ASP A 570 -15.63 -53.11 -6.62
CA ASP A 570 -16.52 -54.08 -5.97
C ASP A 570 -17.80 -54.26 -6.81
N VAL A 571 -18.38 -53.17 -7.32
CA VAL A 571 -19.55 -53.22 -8.20
C VAL A 571 -19.22 -53.93 -9.54
N LYS A 572 -18.09 -53.62 -10.20
CA LYS A 572 -17.65 -54.33 -11.42
C LYS A 572 -17.43 -55.83 -11.16
N GLU A 573 -16.93 -56.22 -9.99
CA GLU A 573 -16.81 -57.64 -9.61
C GLU A 573 -18.18 -58.31 -9.50
N LYS A 574 -19.13 -57.70 -8.77
CA LYS A 574 -20.48 -58.28 -8.61
C LYS A 574 -21.34 -58.21 -9.86
N ALA A 575 -21.00 -57.35 -10.82
CA ALA A 575 -21.64 -57.23 -12.13
C ALA A 575 -21.22 -58.30 -13.16
N GLN A 576 -20.09 -58.99 -12.95
CA GLN A 576 -19.56 -59.98 -13.91
C GLN A 576 -20.55 -61.05 -14.40
N PRO A 577 -21.52 -61.55 -13.61
CA PRO A 577 -22.55 -62.46 -14.11
C PRO A 577 -23.51 -61.77 -15.08
N TYR A 578 -23.99 -60.57 -14.74
CA TYR A 578 -24.97 -59.79 -15.50
C TYR A 578 -24.44 -59.34 -16.87
N CYS A 579 -23.17 -58.94 -16.94
CA CYS A 579 -22.48 -58.64 -18.20
C CYS A 579 -22.37 -59.85 -19.15
N LYS A 580 -22.60 -61.08 -18.66
CA LYS A 580 -22.43 -62.36 -19.39
C LYS A 580 -23.74 -63.13 -19.56
N ASP A 581 -24.87 -62.52 -19.25
CA ASP A 581 -26.18 -63.10 -19.50
C ASP A 581 -26.44 -63.28 -21.00
N ARG A 582 -27.28 -64.26 -21.35
CA ARG A 582 -27.59 -64.59 -22.74
C ARG A 582 -28.73 -63.73 -23.27
N TRP A 583 -28.47 -62.43 -23.39
CA TRP A 583 -29.42 -61.38 -23.81
C TRP A 583 -30.16 -61.67 -25.13
N ILE A 584 -29.52 -62.40 -26.06
CA ILE A 584 -30.12 -62.84 -27.34
C ILE A 584 -31.11 -64.00 -27.22
N SER A 585 -31.17 -64.69 -26.07
CA SER A 585 -32.02 -65.88 -25.85
C SER A 585 -33.06 -65.73 -24.73
N LEU A 586 -33.32 -64.50 -24.28
CA LEU A 586 -34.41 -64.24 -23.32
C LEU A 586 -35.78 -64.36 -24.02
N PRO A 587 -36.83 -64.90 -23.36
CA PRO A 587 -38.17 -65.03 -23.93
C PRO A 587 -38.84 -63.67 -24.15
N SER A 588 -39.90 -63.61 -24.96
CA SER A 588 -40.56 -62.33 -25.27
C SER A 588 -41.42 -61.84 -24.11
N GLN A 589 -41.74 -60.54 -24.08
CA GLN A 589 -42.68 -59.98 -23.10
C GLN A 589 -44.07 -60.64 -23.15
N ASN A 590 -44.49 -61.21 -24.29
CA ASN A 590 -45.78 -61.90 -24.42
C ASN A 590 -45.80 -63.25 -23.68
N ASP A 591 -44.63 -63.82 -23.38
CA ASP A 591 -44.48 -65.13 -22.72
C ASP A 591 -44.31 -65.00 -21.19
N GLN A 592 -44.22 -63.78 -20.65
CA GLN A 592 -43.96 -63.51 -19.23
C GLN A 592 -45.09 -62.71 -18.57
N ALA A 593 -45.74 -63.29 -17.56
CA ALA A 593 -46.87 -62.65 -16.88
C ALA A 593 -46.48 -61.38 -16.07
N THR A 594 -45.25 -61.30 -15.57
CA THR A 594 -44.72 -60.14 -14.82
C THR A 594 -43.20 -60.04 -15.00
N MET A 595 -42.69 -58.88 -15.41
CA MET A 595 -41.25 -58.58 -15.39
C MET A 595 -40.72 -58.49 -13.95
N SER A 596 -39.48 -58.91 -13.72
CA SER A 596 -38.76 -58.79 -12.44
C SER A 596 -37.29 -58.42 -12.68
N LEU A 597 -36.58 -57.99 -11.63
CA LEU A 597 -35.14 -57.68 -11.73
C LEU A 597 -34.36 -58.94 -12.10
N SER A 598 -33.45 -58.84 -13.08
CA SER A 598 -32.54 -59.93 -13.44
C SER A 598 -31.79 -60.47 -12.21
N SER A 599 -31.86 -61.79 -11.98
CA SER A 599 -31.29 -62.43 -10.78
C SER A 599 -29.77 -62.31 -10.71
N SER A 600 -29.13 -62.26 -11.88
CA SER A 600 -27.72 -61.93 -12.15
C SER A 600 -27.33 -60.49 -11.81
N ALA A 601 -28.24 -59.51 -11.94
CA ALA A 601 -28.03 -58.11 -11.59
C ALA A 601 -28.16 -57.87 -10.07
N CYS A 602 -28.94 -58.69 -9.37
CA CYS A 602 -29.22 -58.52 -7.94
C CYS A 602 -27.95 -58.32 -7.06
N PRO A 603 -26.85 -59.08 -7.21
CA PRO A 603 -25.61 -58.84 -6.46
C PRO A 603 -24.99 -57.46 -6.70
N MET A 604 -24.97 -56.97 -7.94
CA MET A 604 -24.50 -55.63 -8.30
C MET A 604 -25.36 -54.55 -7.64
N MET A 605 -26.68 -54.72 -7.69
CA MET A 605 -27.67 -53.76 -7.22
C MET A 605 -27.70 -53.64 -5.69
N LEU A 606 -27.56 -54.77 -4.97
CA LEU A 606 -27.40 -54.79 -3.52
C LEU A 606 -26.07 -54.13 -3.11
N CYS A 607 -24.96 -54.49 -3.77
CA CYS A 607 -23.64 -53.92 -3.53
C CYS A 607 -23.63 -52.39 -3.70
N LEU A 608 -24.28 -51.87 -4.74
CA LEU A 608 -24.40 -50.45 -5.00
C LEU A 608 -25.25 -49.73 -3.93
N ARG A 609 -26.43 -50.29 -3.58
CA ARG A 609 -27.29 -49.77 -2.52
C ARG A 609 -26.54 -49.65 -1.19
N ASP A 610 -25.84 -50.70 -0.80
CA ASP A 610 -25.22 -50.79 0.52
C ASP A 610 -24.04 -49.82 0.66
N HIS A 611 -23.22 -49.66 -0.39
CA HIS A 611 -22.17 -48.63 -0.43
C HIS A 611 -22.75 -47.21 -0.42
N LEU A 612 -23.83 -46.93 -1.16
CA LEU A 612 -24.48 -45.62 -1.15
C LEU A 612 -25.02 -45.26 0.25
N LEU A 613 -25.71 -46.19 0.91
CA LEU A 613 -26.22 -46.00 2.27
C LEU A 613 -25.09 -45.84 3.30
N GLN A 614 -24.00 -46.61 3.18
CA GLN A 614 -22.85 -46.51 4.08
C GLN A 614 -22.14 -45.15 3.91
N LEU A 615 -21.89 -44.71 2.68
CA LEU A 615 -21.18 -43.45 2.42
C LEU A 615 -22.05 -42.22 2.70
N GLN A 616 -23.37 -42.31 2.56
CA GLN A 616 -24.31 -41.28 3.01
C GLN A 616 -24.23 -41.02 4.52
N GLN A 617 -23.87 -42.03 5.32
CA GLN A 617 -23.70 -41.90 6.77
C GLN A 617 -22.28 -41.46 7.18
N MET A 618 -21.27 -41.68 6.34
CA MET A 618 -19.87 -41.39 6.65
C MET A 618 -19.32 -40.09 6.03
N LEU A 619 -19.96 -39.54 4.99
CA LEU A 619 -19.55 -38.29 4.32
C LEU A 619 -20.51 -37.14 4.63
N CYS A 620 -19.99 -35.91 4.66
CA CYS A 620 -20.85 -34.71 4.70
C CYS A 620 -21.58 -34.51 3.36
N LEU A 621 -22.72 -33.80 3.37
CA LEU A 621 -23.63 -33.72 2.22
C LEU A 621 -22.96 -33.25 0.91
N PRO A 622 -22.10 -32.21 0.86
CA PRO A 622 -21.42 -31.82 -0.38
C PRO A 622 -20.48 -32.91 -0.93
N LEU A 623 -19.70 -33.57 -0.06
CA LEU A 623 -18.83 -34.68 -0.45
C LEU A 623 -19.63 -35.86 -0.98
N PHE A 624 -20.73 -36.21 -0.31
CA PHE A 624 -21.62 -37.28 -0.76
C PHE A 624 -22.30 -36.94 -2.09
N GLN A 625 -22.67 -35.68 -2.33
CA GLN A 625 -23.23 -35.24 -3.61
C GLN A 625 -22.24 -35.41 -4.76
N THR A 626 -21.02 -34.91 -4.63
CA THR A 626 -19.97 -35.11 -5.65
C THR A 626 -19.63 -36.61 -5.82
N PHE A 627 -19.64 -37.38 -4.73
CA PHE A 627 -19.43 -38.83 -4.77
C PHE A 627 -20.50 -39.54 -5.62
N TRP A 628 -21.79 -39.45 -5.29
CA TRP A 628 -22.79 -40.28 -5.99
C TRP A 628 -22.95 -39.86 -7.45
N GLN A 629 -22.70 -38.59 -7.79
CA GLN A 629 -22.72 -38.10 -9.17
C GLN A 629 -21.58 -38.71 -10.00
N GLY A 630 -20.34 -38.66 -9.49
CA GLY A 630 -19.20 -39.31 -10.13
C GLY A 630 -19.32 -40.84 -10.17
N LEU A 631 -20.03 -41.45 -9.21
CA LEU A 631 -20.36 -42.87 -9.24
C LEU A 631 -21.38 -43.19 -10.34
N ALA A 632 -22.43 -42.39 -10.49
CA ALA A 632 -23.43 -42.57 -11.55
C ALA A 632 -22.81 -42.44 -12.95
N GLU A 633 -21.95 -41.44 -13.19
CA GLU A 633 -21.22 -41.28 -14.45
C GLU A 633 -20.31 -42.49 -14.77
N ARG A 634 -19.58 -42.99 -13.76
CA ARG A 634 -18.73 -44.18 -13.92
C ARG A 634 -19.53 -45.47 -14.14
N LEU A 635 -20.75 -45.55 -13.61
CA LEU A 635 -21.68 -46.67 -13.84
C LEU A 635 -22.35 -46.58 -15.22
N ASP A 636 -22.67 -45.37 -15.71
CA ASP A 636 -23.19 -45.13 -17.04
C ASP A 636 -22.22 -45.64 -18.11
N ASN A 637 -20.96 -45.18 -18.06
CA ASN A 637 -19.91 -45.63 -18.98
C ASN A 637 -19.66 -47.13 -18.83
N PHE A 638 -19.60 -47.67 -17.60
CA PHE A 638 -19.42 -49.10 -17.36
C PHE A 638 -20.51 -49.96 -18.00
N ILE A 639 -21.78 -49.63 -17.79
CA ILE A 639 -22.90 -50.43 -18.32
C ILE A 639 -22.99 -50.26 -19.84
N TYR A 640 -22.69 -49.07 -20.36
CA TYR A 640 -22.61 -48.84 -21.81
C TYR A 640 -21.52 -49.68 -22.47
N GLU A 641 -20.28 -49.61 -21.98
CA GLU A 641 -19.10 -50.28 -22.56
C GLU A 641 -19.08 -51.80 -22.29
N ASP A 642 -19.06 -52.22 -21.01
CA ASP A 642 -18.81 -53.61 -20.61
C ASP A 642 -20.08 -54.49 -20.61
N LEU A 643 -21.28 -53.92 -20.81
CA LEU A 643 -22.54 -54.68 -20.89
C LEU A 643 -23.28 -54.46 -22.20
N ILE A 644 -23.60 -53.22 -22.59
CA ILE A 644 -24.41 -52.96 -23.80
C ILE A 644 -23.60 -53.26 -25.06
N LEU A 645 -22.47 -52.58 -25.28
CA LEU A 645 -21.68 -52.75 -26.51
C LEU A 645 -21.07 -54.16 -26.67
N TYR A 646 -20.90 -54.90 -25.56
CA TYR A 646 -20.38 -56.27 -25.58
C TYR A 646 -21.44 -57.34 -25.94
N ASN A 647 -22.74 -57.04 -25.84
CA ASN A 647 -23.81 -58.04 -25.98
C ASN A 647 -24.72 -57.77 -27.19
N HIS A 648 -25.25 -58.86 -27.75
CA HIS A 648 -26.31 -58.81 -28.77
C HIS A 648 -27.67 -59.10 -28.12
N PHE A 649 -28.70 -58.36 -28.54
CA PHE A 649 -30.02 -58.39 -27.89
C PHE A 649 -31.11 -58.91 -28.83
N ASN A 650 -32.10 -59.58 -28.24
CA ASN A 650 -33.41 -59.81 -28.85
C ASN A 650 -34.46 -58.86 -28.22
N GLU A 651 -35.73 -58.97 -28.61
CA GLU A 651 -36.79 -58.08 -28.10
C GLU A 651 -37.05 -58.23 -26.59
N GLY A 652 -37.05 -59.46 -26.06
CA GLY A 652 -37.14 -59.73 -24.63
C GLY A 652 -35.92 -59.24 -23.85
N GLY A 653 -34.73 -59.36 -24.43
CA GLY A 653 -33.48 -58.90 -23.83
C GLY A 653 -33.41 -57.38 -23.66
N VAL A 654 -33.79 -56.60 -24.68
CA VAL A 654 -33.88 -55.14 -24.51
C VAL A 654 -34.96 -54.76 -23.51
N ALA A 655 -36.12 -55.43 -23.55
CA ALA A 655 -37.19 -55.18 -22.60
C ALA A 655 -36.76 -55.44 -21.14
N GLN A 656 -35.99 -56.50 -20.90
CA GLN A 656 -35.40 -56.80 -19.59
C GLN A 656 -34.36 -55.75 -19.18
N LEU A 657 -33.44 -55.37 -20.08
CA LEU A 657 -32.44 -54.32 -19.84
C LEU A 657 -33.13 -52.99 -19.47
N GLN A 658 -34.15 -52.58 -20.23
CA GLN A 658 -34.91 -51.37 -19.96
C GLN A 658 -35.66 -51.46 -18.63
N TYR A 659 -36.19 -52.62 -18.25
CA TYR A 659 -36.81 -52.85 -16.94
C TYR A 659 -35.79 -52.72 -15.80
N ASP A 660 -34.65 -53.40 -15.90
CA ASP A 660 -33.58 -53.36 -14.90
C ASP A 660 -33.09 -51.92 -14.69
N MET A 661 -32.83 -51.17 -15.76
CA MET A 661 -32.37 -49.79 -15.67
C MET A 661 -33.45 -48.83 -15.13
N THR A 662 -34.65 -48.80 -15.73
CA THR A 662 -35.68 -47.80 -15.42
C THR A 662 -36.48 -48.09 -14.15
N ARG A 663 -36.63 -49.36 -13.76
CA ARG A 663 -37.39 -49.77 -12.56
C ARG A 663 -36.53 -50.10 -11.36
N ASN A 664 -35.22 -50.31 -11.54
CA ASN A 664 -34.33 -50.69 -10.44
C ASN A 664 -33.09 -49.78 -10.34
N LEU A 665 -32.26 -49.64 -11.38
CA LEU A 665 -30.99 -48.88 -11.26
C LEU A 665 -31.20 -47.39 -11.01
N PHE A 666 -31.92 -46.68 -11.88
CA PHE A 666 -32.11 -45.25 -11.71
C PHE A 666 -32.85 -44.93 -10.39
N PRO A 667 -33.91 -45.67 -9.99
CA PRO A 667 -34.56 -45.49 -8.68
C PRO A 667 -33.64 -45.58 -7.45
N LEU A 668 -32.52 -46.32 -7.46
CA LEU A 668 -31.57 -46.32 -6.33
C LEU A 668 -31.03 -44.90 -6.02
N PHE A 669 -30.87 -44.07 -7.04
CA PHE A 669 -30.41 -42.68 -6.92
C PHE A 669 -31.57 -41.67 -6.74
N GLY A 670 -32.82 -42.14 -6.77
CA GLY A 670 -34.03 -41.32 -6.57
C GLY A 670 -34.16 -40.73 -5.17
N HIS A 671 -33.46 -41.29 -4.17
CA HIS A 671 -33.33 -40.70 -2.84
C HIS A 671 -32.42 -39.45 -2.82
N TYR A 672 -31.61 -39.24 -3.87
CA TYR A 672 -30.56 -38.21 -3.91
C TYR A 672 -30.81 -37.13 -4.97
N CYS A 673 -31.62 -37.42 -5.99
CA CYS A 673 -32.04 -36.45 -7.00
C CYS A 673 -33.42 -36.76 -7.58
N LYS A 674 -34.09 -35.73 -8.12
CA LYS A 674 -35.45 -35.85 -8.70
C LYS A 674 -35.51 -36.56 -10.05
N ARG A 675 -34.37 -36.69 -10.74
CA ARG A 675 -34.23 -37.26 -12.09
C ARG A 675 -32.90 -38.03 -12.24
N PRO A 676 -32.78 -39.20 -11.60
CA PRO A 676 -31.56 -40.01 -11.66
C PRO A 676 -31.20 -40.43 -13.09
N GLU A 677 -32.19 -40.60 -13.96
CA GLU A 677 -32.00 -40.97 -15.37
C GLU A 677 -31.14 -39.97 -16.17
N ASN A 678 -30.97 -38.73 -15.69
CA ASN A 678 -30.16 -37.71 -16.36
C ASN A 678 -28.65 -37.80 -16.06
N PHE A 679 -28.25 -38.65 -15.10
CA PHE A 679 -26.85 -38.97 -14.82
C PHE A 679 -26.38 -40.24 -15.54
N PHE A 680 -27.32 -41.01 -16.12
CA PHE A 680 -27.06 -42.23 -16.90
C PHE A 680 -27.37 -41.98 -18.38
N LYS A 681 -26.62 -41.08 -19.03
CA LYS A 681 -26.94 -40.58 -20.36
C LYS A 681 -26.73 -41.64 -21.43
N HIS A 682 -25.55 -42.27 -21.48
CA HIS A 682 -25.24 -43.27 -22.51
C HIS A 682 -26.17 -44.48 -22.39
N VAL A 683 -26.42 -44.98 -21.18
CA VAL A 683 -27.33 -46.11 -20.93
C VAL A 683 -28.78 -45.76 -21.26
N LYS A 684 -29.25 -44.56 -20.88
CA LYS A 684 -30.62 -44.09 -21.19
C LYS A 684 -30.84 -43.95 -22.69
N GLU A 685 -29.91 -43.33 -23.40
CA GLU A 685 -29.99 -43.13 -24.85
C GLU A 685 -29.83 -44.44 -25.62
N ALA A 686 -28.93 -45.33 -25.18
CA ALA A 686 -28.83 -46.68 -25.73
C ALA A 686 -30.13 -47.49 -25.52
N CYS A 687 -30.78 -47.37 -24.36
CA CYS A 687 -32.09 -47.99 -24.13
C CYS A 687 -33.19 -47.41 -25.05
N ILE A 688 -33.13 -46.12 -25.42
CA ILE A 688 -34.06 -45.51 -26.39
C ILE A 688 -33.84 -46.15 -27.77
N ILE A 689 -32.61 -46.14 -28.28
CA ILE A 689 -32.25 -46.72 -29.59
C ILE A 689 -32.59 -48.21 -29.67
N LEU A 690 -32.20 -49.00 -28.68
CA LEU A 690 -32.45 -50.45 -28.68
C LEU A 690 -33.94 -50.80 -28.56
N THR A 691 -34.78 -49.91 -28.03
CA THR A 691 -36.24 -50.10 -27.88
C THR A 691 -37.05 -49.56 -29.07
N LEU A 692 -36.40 -48.97 -30.08
CA LEU A 692 -37.08 -48.53 -31.30
C LEU A 692 -37.88 -49.67 -31.95
N LYS A 693 -39.00 -49.33 -32.60
CA LYS A 693 -39.74 -50.27 -33.45
C LYS A 693 -39.01 -50.45 -34.78
N VAL A 694 -39.20 -51.60 -35.42
CA VAL A 694 -38.51 -52.00 -36.67
C VAL A 694 -38.53 -50.89 -37.74
N GLY A 695 -39.69 -50.29 -38.01
CA GLY A 695 -39.82 -49.20 -39.00
C GLY A 695 -38.91 -47.99 -38.69
N PRO A 696 -39.09 -47.30 -37.55
CA PRO A 696 -38.19 -46.23 -37.11
C PRO A 696 -36.70 -46.61 -37.05
N ALA A 697 -36.37 -47.84 -36.63
CA ALA A 697 -34.99 -48.32 -36.58
C ALA A 697 -34.37 -48.46 -37.98
N LEU A 698 -35.11 -49.01 -38.96
CA LEU A 698 -34.66 -49.10 -40.35
C LEU A 698 -34.50 -47.73 -41.00
N LEU A 699 -35.46 -46.82 -40.79
CA LEU A 699 -35.35 -45.44 -41.29
C LEU A 699 -34.10 -44.72 -40.74
N LEU A 700 -33.78 -44.94 -39.45
CA LEU A 700 -32.57 -44.38 -38.83
C LEU A 700 -31.29 -45.02 -39.39
N CYS A 701 -31.25 -46.35 -39.55
CA CYS A 701 -30.15 -47.05 -40.24
C CYS A 701 -29.89 -46.50 -41.65
N ASP A 702 -30.95 -46.28 -42.43
CA ASP A 702 -30.79 -45.88 -43.83
C ASP A 702 -30.42 -44.40 -43.97
N MET A 703 -30.89 -43.53 -43.06
CA MET A 703 -30.40 -42.15 -42.94
C MET A 703 -28.91 -42.08 -42.54
N LEU A 704 -28.49 -42.93 -41.59
CA LEU A 704 -27.09 -42.97 -41.14
C LEU A 704 -26.15 -43.42 -42.27
N LYS A 705 -26.47 -44.51 -42.98
CA LYS A 705 -25.69 -44.96 -44.14
C LYS A 705 -25.64 -43.92 -45.25
N GLN A 706 -26.77 -43.27 -45.57
CA GLN A 706 -26.79 -42.18 -46.56
C GLN A 706 -25.84 -41.06 -46.14
N SER A 707 -25.78 -40.69 -44.85
CA SER A 707 -24.81 -39.68 -44.37
C SER A 707 -23.34 -40.13 -44.38
N GLU A 708 -23.05 -41.43 -44.34
CA GLU A 708 -21.68 -41.96 -44.54
C GLU A 708 -21.29 -42.01 -46.03
N GLU A 709 -22.26 -42.18 -46.95
CA GLU A 709 -22.03 -42.20 -48.39
C GLU A 709 -21.96 -40.78 -49.02
N ASP A 710 -22.72 -39.81 -48.49
CA ASP A 710 -22.82 -38.43 -49.02
C ASP A 710 -21.84 -37.41 -48.40
N GLU A 711 -20.78 -37.81 -47.67
CA GLU A 711 -19.75 -36.88 -47.15
C GLU A 711 -19.10 -35.98 -48.25
N GLY A 712 -19.25 -36.34 -49.52
CA GLY A 712 -18.80 -35.55 -50.66
C GLY A 712 -19.78 -34.49 -51.22
N ILE A 713 -21.07 -34.50 -50.86
CA ILE A 713 -22.10 -33.65 -51.53
C ILE A 713 -23.08 -33.00 -50.52
N LEU A 714 -22.94 -31.68 -50.33
CA LEU A 714 -23.80 -30.88 -49.45
C LEU A 714 -25.25 -30.73 -49.99
N ASN A 715 -26.12 -31.66 -49.61
CA ASN A 715 -27.52 -31.68 -50.04
C ASN A 715 -28.46 -31.07 -48.98
N HIS A 716 -28.65 -29.75 -49.01
CA HIS A 716 -29.32 -28.94 -47.97
C HIS A 716 -30.85 -29.16 -47.77
N GLN A 717 -31.40 -30.35 -48.06
CA GLN A 717 -32.84 -30.63 -47.95
C GLN A 717 -33.23 -31.87 -47.12
N GLN A 718 -32.27 -32.68 -46.67
CA GLN A 718 -32.53 -33.74 -45.67
C GLN A 718 -32.19 -33.22 -44.25
N PRO A 719 -32.91 -33.68 -43.21
CA PRO A 719 -32.53 -33.41 -41.83
C PRO A 719 -31.19 -34.08 -41.52
N SER A 720 -30.29 -33.41 -40.79
CA SER A 720 -29.04 -34.04 -40.37
C SER A 720 -29.32 -35.22 -39.45
N PRO A 721 -28.45 -36.26 -39.43
CA PRO A 721 -28.62 -37.39 -38.51
C PRO A 721 -28.68 -36.93 -37.05
N GLU A 722 -27.91 -35.90 -36.69
CA GLU A 722 -27.98 -35.23 -35.38
C GLU A 722 -29.38 -34.66 -35.08
N SER A 723 -30.05 -34.03 -36.06
CA SER A 723 -31.41 -33.51 -35.86
C SER A 723 -32.41 -34.63 -35.59
N ALA A 724 -32.32 -35.74 -36.31
CA ALA A 724 -33.17 -36.91 -36.09
C ALA A 724 -32.92 -37.57 -34.72
N LEU A 725 -31.67 -37.62 -34.26
CA LEU A 725 -31.32 -38.11 -32.92
C LEU A 725 -31.86 -37.19 -31.81
N ASN A 726 -31.73 -35.87 -31.96
CA ASN A 726 -32.30 -34.90 -31.03
C ASN A 726 -33.84 -35.03 -30.90
N GLU A 727 -34.55 -35.27 -32.01
CA GLU A 727 -36.01 -35.54 -32.00
C GLU A 727 -36.38 -36.84 -31.27
N LEU A 728 -35.53 -37.88 -31.34
CA LEU A 728 -35.66 -39.11 -30.57
C LEU A 728 -35.26 -38.95 -29.09
N GLY A 729 -34.72 -37.80 -28.69
CA GLY A 729 -34.25 -37.52 -27.34
C GLY A 729 -32.85 -38.03 -27.02
N VAL A 730 -32.03 -38.23 -28.06
CA VAL A 730 -30.63 -38.68 -27.98
C VAL A 730 -29.71 -37.46 -28.22
N TYR A 731 -28.93 -37.08 -27.21
CA TYR A 731 -28.13 -35.84 -27.17
C TYR A 731 -26.65 -36.07 -26.83
N LYS A 732 -26.26 -37.30 -26.48
CA LYS A 732 -24.93 -37.63 -25.95
C LYS A 732 -24.20 -38.73 -26.75
N LEU A 733 -24.93 -39.64 -27.40
CA LEU A 733 -24.37 -40.62 -28.34
C LEU A 733 -24.07 -39.98 -29.71
N ALA A 734 -22.96 -40.36 -30.34
CA ALA A 734 -22.65 -39.94 -31.72
C ALA A 734 -23.44 -40.78 -32.76
N PRO A 735 -23.63 -40.28 -34.00
CA PRO A 735 -24.25 -41.05 -35.08
C PRO A 735 -23.62 -42.44 -35.30
N SER A 736 -22.29 -42.54 -35.19
CA SER A 736 -21.53 -43.80 -35.26
C SER A 736 -21.87 -44.77 -34.11
N ASP A 737 -22.03 -44.26 -32.89
CA ASP A 737 -22.41 -45.05 -31.72
C ASP A 737 -23.81 -45.64 -31.89
N VAL A 738 -24.72 -44.83 -32.42
CA VAL A 738 -26.09 -45.27 -32.74
C VAL A 738 -26.07 -46.34 -33.82
N GLN A 739 -25.26 -46.21 -34.87
CA GLN A 739 -25.14 -47.24 -35.91
C GLN A 739 -24.59 -48.57 -35.35
N ILE A 740 -23.67 -48.52 -34.37
CA ILE A 740 -23.22 -49.72 -33.65
C ILE A 740 -24.38 -50.32 -32.83
N LEU A 741 -25.10 -49.53 -32.04
CA LEU A 741 -26.24 -50.00 -31.23
C LEU A 741 -27.36 -50.63 -32.07
N LEU A 742 -27.66 -50.06 -33.24
CA LEU A 742 -28.63 -50.63 -34.18
C LEU A 742 -28.19 -52.02 -34.68
N ASN A 743 -26.89 -52.23 -34.91
CA ASN A 743 -26.33 -53.52 -35.33
C ASN A 743 -26.34 -54.60 -34.22
N LEU A 744 -26.37 -54.24 -32.93
CA LEU A 744 -26.46 -55.21 -31.81
C LEU A 744 -27.86 -55.87 -31.70
N ARG A 745 -28.86 -55.33 -32.41
CA ARG A 745 -30.25 -55.83 -32.42
C ARG A 745 -30.42 -56.94 -33.47
N SER A 746 -30.32 -58.18 -33.01
CA SER A 746 -30.43 -59.42 -33.80
C SER A 746 -31.71 -59.58 -34.66
N ALA A 747 -32.74 -58.76 -34.42
CA ALA A 747 -34.00 -58.76 -35.15
C ALA A 747 -33.97 -57.93 -36.46
N TRP A 748 -33.03 -56.98 -36.61
CA TRP A 748 -32.99 -56.07 -37.77
C TRP A 748 -32.00 -56.51 -38.85
N LEU A 749 -31.13 -57.47 -38.55
CA LEU A 749 -30.14 -58.08 -39.47
C LEU A 749 -30.71 -59.24 -40.32
N LYS A 750 -32.04 -59.35 -40.49
CA LYS A 750 -32.72 -60.54 -41.05
C LYS A 750 -33.91 -60.26 -41.97
N GLN A 751 -34.01 -59.05 -42.53
CA GLN A 751 -34.95 -58.69 -43.60
C GLN A 751 -34.22 -57.94 -44.69
#